data_AF-A0A5C7VVT0-F1
#
_entry.id   AF-A0A5C7VVT0-F1
#
_cell.length_a   1.000
_cell.length_b   1.000
_cell.length_c   1.000
_cell.angle_alpha   90.00
_cell.angle_beta   90.00
_cell.angle_gamma   90.00
#
_symmetry.space_group_name_H-M   'P 1'
#
loop_
_entity.id
_entity.type
_entity.pdbx_description
1 polymer ?
#
loop_
_entity_poly.entity_id
_entity_poly.type
_entity_poly.pdbx_seq_one_letter_code
_entity_poly.pdbx_strand_id
1 'polypeptide(L)'
;MSSMNHHQDKATFLERLIFNNRPVVIALCALVTMLLLWQASHIRPSTSFEKMIPLEHPFIQKMLEHRNDLANLGNTVRISVEAKDGDIFSKEYMETLRQIHDEVFYIAGVDRSGLKSLWSPAVRWTEVTEEGFDGGEVIPQTYDGSAESLQELRNNVLKSGQVGRLVANNFKSSIVDVPLLEQYPDPNDQSKLVKLDYRQFSHELEEKVREKYQAQNPNVQIHIVGFAKKVGDLIDGLIMVVAFFGIALGITLVLLYWFSWCIRSTISVVSTTLIAVVWQLGLMNLAGFGLDPYSMLVPFLIFAIGISHGVQKINGIALQSSDADNALTAARRTFRQLFLPGMIAILVDAVGFITLLVIDIGVIRELAIGASIGVAVIVFTNLILLPVAISYIGISKKAVDRSKREAGREQPFWRLLSNFAHPVVAPISVVIALSAGVAAFWYQKANLQVGDLDQGAPELRPDSRYNQDNNFIISNYSTSSDVLVVMVKTPNEGCSTHETLAPMDQLMWRLENTEGVQSAISMVSVSKQVIKGMNEGSLKWETLSRNPDILNNSIARADGLYNADCSLAPVLVFLNDHKAATLKRAVGVVQEFAAENNKEGLEFILAAGNAGIEAATNEVIATSELKILVLVYICVALMCLITFRSFGAMLCIILPLILTSILGNALMAWLGIGVKVATLPVIALGVGIGVDYGIYIYSRLESFLRAGMTLQEAYYQTLRSTGKAVLFTGLCLAIGVVTWIFSAIKFQADMGLMLTFMLLWNMFGALWLLPALARFLIKPEKLAGKQGGSLFAH
;
A
#
# COMPACT_ATOMS: atom_id res chain seq x y z
N MET A 1 30.60 -46.34 -23.97
CA MET A 1 31.69 -45.89 -24.84
C MET A 1 31.15 -45.74 -26.26
N SER A 2 30.81 -44.52 -26.64
CA SER A 2 30.70 -44.03 -28.02
C SER A 2 30.75 -42.51 -27.89
N SER A 3 31.83 -41.91 -28.38
CA SER A 3 32.12 -40.49 -28.29
C SER A 3 31.17 -39.70 -29.20
N MET A 4 30.09 -39.17 -28.63
CA MET A 4 29.33 -38.10 -29.28
C MET A 4 30.16 -36.83 -29.23
N ASN A 5 30.78 -36.48 -30.36
CA ASN A 5 31.40 -35.19 -30.61
C ASN A 5 30.40 -34.08 -30.24
N HIS A 6 30.65 -33.39 -29.12
CA HIS A 6 29.93 -32.18 -28.76
C HIS A 6 30.23 -31.11 -29.82
N HIS A 7 29.18 -30.66 -30.51
CA HIS A 7 29.21 -29.49 -31.37
C HIS A 7 29.88 -28.32 -30.63
N GLN A 8 31.00 -27.84 -31.18
CA GLN A 8 31.60 -26.57 -30.84
C GLN A 8 30.70 -25.45 -31.37
N ASP A 9 29.66 -25.09 -30.61
CA ASP A 9 28.92 -23.85 -30.88
C ASP A 9 29.87 -22.67 -30.67
N LYS A 10 30.07 -21.89 -31.74
CA LYS A 10 30.92 -20.70 -31.76
C LYS A 10 30.47 -19.76 -30.64
N ALA A 11 31.39 -19.41 -29.73
CA ALA A 11 31.12 -18.45 -28.66
C ALA A 11 30.54 -17.14 -29.23
N THR A 12 29.40 -16.70 -28.71
CA THR A 12 28.70 -15.48 -29.17
C THR A 12 29.56 -14.24 -28.93
N PHE A 13 29.36 -13.18 -29.72
CA PHE A 13 30.11 -11.91 -29.57
C PHE A 13 30.05 -11.38 -28.13
N LEU A 14 28.86 -11.44 -27.53
CA LEU A 14 28.62 -11.00 -26.15
C LEU A 14 29.40 -11.83 -25.12
N GLU A 15 29.45 -13.17 -25.28
CA GLU A 15 30.24 -14.06 -24.43
C GLU A 15 31.74 -13.70 -24.49
N ARG A 16 32.26 -13.47 -25.70
CA ARG A 16 33.67 -13.09 -25.88
C ARG A 16 33.98 -11.74 -25.26
N LEU A 17 33.11 -10.75 -25.48
CA LEU A 17 33.28 -9.40 -24.95
C LEU A 17 33.36 -9.42 -23.42
N ILE A 18 32.44 -10.14 -22.77
CA ILE A 18 32.34 -10.21 -21.30
C ILE A 18 33.46 -11.07 -20.70
N PHE A 19 33.63 -12.31 -21.16
CA PHE A 19 34.55 -13.26 -20.52
C PHE A 19 36.02 -13.09 -20.93
N ASN A 20 36.35 -12.34 -21.99
CA ASN A 20 37.74 -12.00 -22.29
C ASN A 20 38.18 -10.73 -21.53
N ASN A 21 37.25 -9.83 -21.21
CA ASN A 21 37.52 -8.57 -20.50
C ASN A 21 37.01 -8.57 -19.05
N ARG A 22 37.05 -9.72 -18.38
CA ARG A 22 36.52 -9.88 -17.01
C ARG A 22 37.00 -8.84 -15.98
N PRO A 23 38.29 -8.43 -15.95
CA PRO A 23 38.74 -7.39 -15.02
C PRO A 23 38.07 -6.04 -15.27
N VAL A 24 37.86 -5.69 -16.55
CA VAL A 24 37.21 -4.43 -16.95
C VAL A 24 35.74 -4.43 -16.52
N VAL A 25 35.04 -5.55 -16.69
CA VAL A 25 33.64 -5.70 -16.26
C VAL A 25 33.52 -5.50 -14.74
N ILE A 26 34.38 -6.17 -13.94
CA ILE A 26 34.36 -6.02 -12.48
C ILE A 26 34.69 -4.58 -12.06
N ALA A 27 35.71 -3.97 -12.67
CA ALA A 27 36.11 -2.59 -12.36
C ALA A 27 34.99 -1.57 -12.68
N LEU A 28 34.33 -1.73 -13.83
CA LEU A 28 33.21 -0.86 -14.21
C LEU A 28 32.02 -1.05 -13.26
N CYS A 29 31.65 -2.30 -12.95
CA CYS A 29 30.59 -2.56 -11.97
C CYS A 29 30.95 -2.01 -10.58
N ALA A 30 32.19 -2.11 -10.14
CA ALA A 30 32.64 -1.56 -8.86
C ALA A 30 32.53 -0.02 -8.84
N LEU A 31 32.95 0.66 -9.91
CA LEU A 31 32.86 2.11 -10.03
C LEU A 31 31.40 2.60 -10.02
N VAL A 32 30.53 1.95 -10.80
CA VAL A 32 29.10 2.27 -10.81
C VAL A 32 28.48 1.99 -9.43
N THR A 33 28.90 0.91 -8.76
CA THR A 33 28.43 0.60 -7.40
C THR A 33 28.84 1.67 -6.40
N MET A 34 30.07 2.19 -6.45
CA MET A 34 30.49 3.26 -5.54
C MET A 34 29.68 4.54 -5.75
N LEU A 35 29.46 4.93 -7.01
CA LEU A 35 28.67 6.12 -7.36
C LEU A 35 27.21 5.97 -6.91
N LEU A 36 26.57 4.85 -7.24
CA LEU A 36 25.17 4.62 -6.89
C LEU A 36 24.98 4.34 -5.40
N LEU A 37 25.97 3.79 -4.70
CA LEU A 37 25.94 3.66 -3.24
C LEU A 37 25.96 5.03 -2.55
N TRP A 38 26.83 5.94 -3.03
CA TRP A 38 26.83 7.32 -2.55
C TRP A 38 25.46 7.97 -2.78
N GLN A 39 24.89 7.81 -3.97
CA GLN A 39 23.57 8.35 -4.27
C GLN A 39 22.45 7.70 -3.45
N ALA A 40 22.51 6.38 -3.24
CA ALA A 40 21.54 5.65 -2.43
C ALA A 40 21.56 6.13 -0.97
N SER A 41 22.72 6.50 -0.42
CA SER A 41 22.80 7.05 0.95
C SER A 41 22.11 8.41 1.14
N HIS A 42 21.78 9.10 0.04
CA HIS A 42 21.08 10.39 0.05
C HIS A 42 19.57 10.25 -0.13
N ILE A 43 19.04 9.04 -0.33
CA ILE A 43 17.61 8.83 -0.48
C ILE A 43 16.90 9.15 0.86
N ARG A 44 15.85 9.97 0.82
CA ARG A 44 15.09 10.37 2.00
C ARG A 44 13.73 9.68 2.03
N PRO A 45 13.22 9.31 3.21
CA PRO A 45 11.82 8.97 3.35
C PRO A 45 10.93 10.12 2.86
N SER A 46 9.99 9.84 1.98
CA SER A 46 9.03 10.83 1.48
C SER A 46 7.61 10.37 1.76
N THR A 47 6.95 10.98 2.74
CA THR A 47 5.52 10.79 3.00
C THR A 47 4.77 11.96 2.40
N SER A 48 4.40 11.86 1.12
CA SER A 48 3.50 12.84 0.49
C SER A 48 2.14 12.20 0.29
N PHE A 49 1.14 12.71 1.02
CA PHE A 49 -0.24 12.28 0.89
C PHE A 49 -0.78 12.57 -0.53
N GLU A 50 -0.39 13.68 -1.13
CA GLU A 50 -0.81 14.07 -2.49
C GLU A 50 -0.46 13.00 -3.54
N LYS A 51 0.62 12.23 -3.33
CA LYS A 51 0.99 11.13 -4.24
C LYS A 51 0.04 9.93 -4.18
N MET A 52 -0.70 9.77 -3.09
CA MET A 52 -1.63 8.66 -2.87
C MET A 52 -3.01 8.90 -3.50
N ILE A 53 -3.28 10.13 -3.91
CA ILE A 53 -4.58 10.58 -4.40
C ILE A 53 -4.61 10.51 -5.93
N PRO A 54 -5.75 10.13 -6.55
CA PRO A 54 -5.93 10.22 -8.00
C PRO A 54 -6.15 11.67 -8.45
N LEU A 55 -5.07 12.38 -8.81
CA LEU A 55 -5.10 13.81 -9.18
C LEU A 55 -5.99 14.13 -10.39
N GLU A 56 -6.21 13.15 -11.29
CA GLU A 56 -7.05 13.31 -12.48
C GLU A 56 -8.55 13.09 -12.20
N HIS A 57 -8.91 12.63 -11.00
CA HIS A 57 -10.30 12.38 -10.67
C HIS A 57 -11.07 13.70 -10.50
N PRO A 58 -12.30 13.84 -11.03
CA PRO A 58 -13.06 15.09 -10.96
C PRO A 58 -13.21 15.66 -9.54
N PHE A 59 -13.43 14.80 -8.55
CA PHE A 59 -13.53 15.20 -7.15
C PHE A 59 -12.26 15.89 -6.66
N ILE A 60 -11.10 15.34 -7.03
CA ILE A 60 -9.80 15.83 -6.60
C ILE A 60 -9.44 17.12 -7.32
N GLN A 61 -9.71 17.20 -8.63
CA GLN A 61 -9.54 18.45 -9.38
C GLN A 61 -10.37 19.57 -8.78
N LYS A 62 -11.65 19.32 -8.45
CA LYS A 62 -12.54 20.28 -7.82
C LYS A 62 -12.08 20.68 -6.42
N MET A 63 -11.63 19.72 -5.61
CA MET A 63 -11.05 20.00 -4.30
C MET A 63 -9.79 20.87 -4.41
N LEU A 64 -8.93 20.62 -5.40
CA LEU A 64 -7.70 21.38 -5.62
C LEU A 64 -7.99 22.80 -6.13
N GLU A 65 -8.97 22.96 -7.04
CA GLU A 65 -9.47 24.26 -7.50
C GLU A 65 -9.95 25.12 -6.31
N HIS A 66 -10.61 24.50 -5.34
CA HIS A 66 -11.20 25.16 -4.17
C HIS A 66 -10.39 24.96 -2.86
N ARG A 67 -9.11 24.58 -2.95
CA ARG A 67 -8.28 24.27 -1.76
C ARG A 67 -8.19 25.45 -0.79
N ASN A 68 -8.09 26.67 -1.32
CA ASN A 68 -8.02 27.88 -0.52
C ASN A 68 -9.38 28.23 0.12
N ASP A 69 -10.48 27.90 -0.54
CA ASP A 69 -11.83 28.08 0.00
C ASP A 69 -12.13 27.10 1.15
N LEU A 70 -11.38 25.99 1.20
CA LEU A 70 -11.47 24.95 2.23
C LEU A 70 -10.35 25.03 3.28
N ALA A 71 -9.56 26.10 3.33
CA ALA A 71 -8.38 26.21 4.20
C ALA A 71 -8.70 26.03 5.71
N ASN A 72 -9.94 26.30 6.11
CA ASN A 72 -10.42 26.11 7.49
C ASN A 72 -10.55 24.62 7.91
N LEU A 73 -10.36 23.68 6.99
CA LEU A 73 -10.39 22.23 7.21
C LEU A 73 -8.98 21.61 7.26
N GLY A 74 -8.00 22.39 7.72
CA GLY A 74 -6.58 22.01 7.76
C GLY A 74 -6.25 20.80 8.64
N ASN A 75 -4.97 20.45 8.69
CA ASN A 75 -4.45 19.33 9.47
C ASN A 75 -4.67 19.56 10.97
N THR A 76 -5.49 18.72 11.61
CA THR A 76 -5.81 18.81 13.03
C THR A 76 -5.52 17.50 13.75
N VAL A 77 -5.18 17.62 15.03
CA VAL A 77 -5.03 16.52 15.98
C VAL A 77 -6.05 16.68 17.09
N ARG A 78 -6.68 15.59 17.50
CA ARG A 78 -7.67 15.57 18.58
C ARG A 78 -7.13 14.71 19.71
N ILE A 79 -7.00 15.32 20.88
CA ILE A 79 -6.56 14.66 22.11
C ILE A 79 -7.79 14.54 23.01
N SER A 80 -8.37 13.35 23.08
CA SER A 80 -9.47 13.06 24.00
C SER A 80 -8.91 12.61 25.34
N VAL A 81 -9.35 13.27 26.40
CA VAL A 81 -9.03 12.97 27.80
C VAL A 81 -10.26 12.30 28.39
N GLU A 82 -10.13 11.07 28.88
CA GLU A 82 -11.20 10.25 29.45
C GLU A 82 -11.02 10.16 30.97
N ALA A 83 -12.11 10.33 31.72
CA ALA A 83 -12.21 9.99 33.13
C ALA A 83 -12.66 8.52 33.27
N LYS A 84 -11.82 7.69 33.92
CA LYS A 84 -12.14 6.27 34.16
C LYS A 84 -13.27 6.13 35.19
N ASP A 85 -13.12 6.84 36.31
CA ASP A 85 -14.07 6.87 37.40
C ASP A 85 -14.82 8.20 37.42
N GLY A 86 -16.15 8.13 37.30
CA GLY A 86 -17.04 9.29 37.31
C GLY A 86 -17.22 9.93 35.93
N ASP A 87 -17.26 11.26 35.91
CA ASP A 87 -17.39 12.09 34.73
C ASP A 87 -16.34 13.22 34.72
N ILE A 88 -16.31 14.02 33.65
CA ILE A 88 -15.34 15.10 33.50
C ILE A 88 -15.46 16.22 34.55
N PHE A 89 -16.56 16.28 35.31
CA PHE A 89 -16.84 17.37 36.24
C PHE A 89 -16.23 17.12 37.62
N SER A 90 -14.94 16.81 37.66
CA SER A 90 -14.15 16.74 38.89
C SER A 90 -12.99 17.74 38.86
N LYS A 91 -12.63 18.27 40.03
CA LYS A 91 -11.53 19.24 40.16
C LYS A 91 -10.21 18.69 39.64
N GLU A 92 -9.91 17.43 39.95
CA GLU A 92 -8.68 16.76 39.54
C GLU A 92 -8.61 16.57 38.01
N TYR A 93 -9.74 16.17 37.40
CA TYR A 93 -9.83 16.04 35.94
C TYR A 93 -9.68 17.39 35.24
N MET A 94 -10.37 18.43 35.71
CA MET A 94 -10.32 19.77 35.11
C MET A 94 -8.94 20.39 35.19
N GLU A 95 -8.21 20.19 36.29
CA GLU A 95 -6.83 20.63 36.41
C GLU A 95 -5.90 19.85 35.47
N THR A 96 -6.11 18.54 35.32
CA THR A 96 -5.35 17.72 34.35
C THR A 96 -5.61 18.21 32.91
N LEU A 97 -6.86 18.50 32.56
CA LEU A 97 -7.22 19.04 31.25
C LEU A 97 -6.57 20.40 30.99
N ARG A 98 -6.50 21.27 32.01
CA ARG A 98 -5.83 22.58 31.94
C ARG A 98 -4.35 22.42 31.62
N GLN A 99 -3.67 21.53 32.34
CA GLN A 99 -2.25 21.26 32.14
C GLN A 99 -1.96 20.64 30.77
N ILE A 100 -2.84 19.75 30.28
CA ILE A 100 -2.74 19.22 28.90
C ILE A 100 -2.89 20.34 27.88
N HIS A 101 -3.89 21.23 28.04
CA HIS A 101 -4.08 22.38 27.14
C HIS A 101 -2.84 23.28 27.10
N ASP A 102 -2.31 23.63 28.27
CA ASP A 102 -1.11 24.46 28.40
C ASP A 102 0.13 23.79 27.77
N GLU A 103 0.35 22.50 28.01
CA GLU A 103 1.48 21.76 27.43
C GLU A 103 1.41 21.74 25.90
N VAL A 104 0.23 21.42 25.35
CA VAL A 104 0.01 21.33 23.89
C VAL A 104 0.21 22.69 23.21
N PHE A 105 -0.16 23.79 23.86
CA PHE A 105 0.03 25.15 23.35
C PHE A 105 1.51 25.47 23.03
N TYR A 106 2.45 24.84 23.74
CA TYR A 106 3.89 25.06 23.55
C TYR A 106 4.57 24.06 22.62
N ILE A 107 3.86 23.02 22.15
CA ILE A 107 4.42 22.07 21.17
C ILE A 107 4.65 22.78 19.83
N ALA A 108 5.80 22.52 19.21
CA ALA A 108 6.16 23.14 17.94
C ALA A 108 5.22 22.70 16.80
N GLY A 109 4.81 23.65 15.96
CA GLY A 109 3.88 23.41 14.86
C GLY A 109 2.39 23.48 15.22
N VAL A 110 2.02 23.65 16.50
CA VAL A 110 0.62 23.91 16.89
C VAL A 110 0.22 25.33 16.51
N ASP A 111 -0.93 25.48 15.83
CA ASP A 111 -1.57 26.78 15.66
C ASP A 111 -2.25 27.18 16.97
N ARG A 112 -1.53 28.01 17.72
CA ARG A 112 -1.96 28.56 19.00
C ARG A 112 -3.26 29.36 18.93
N SER A 113 -3.54 29.99 17.78
CA SER A 113 -4.75 30.79 17.62
C SER A 113 -6.00 29.91 17.41
N GLY A 114 -5.81 28.73 16.82
CA GLY A 114 -6.87 27.76 16.56
C GLY A 114 -7.11 26.73 17.67
N LEU A 115 -6.21 26.61 18.66
CA LEU A 115 -6.29 25.62 19.74
C LEU A 115 -7.57 25.76 20.58
N LYS A 116 -8.40 24.72 20.62
CA LYS A 116 -9.70 24.72 21.31
C LYS A 116 -9.81 23.59 22.34
N SER A 117 -10.21 23.92 23.57
CA SER A 117 -10.62 23.00 24.63
C SER A 117 -11.67 23.66 25.52
N LEU A 118 -12.20 22.97 26.53
CA LEU A 118 -13.08 23.59 27.53
C LEU A 118 -12.43 24.78 28.26
N TRP A 119 -11.10 24.82 28.33
CA TRP A 119 -10.32 25.91 28.92
C TRP A 119 -10.04 27.07 27.93
N SER A 120 -10.37 26.90 26.65
CA SER A 120 -10.15 27.97 25.66
C SER A 120 -11.22 29.06 25.80
N PRO A 121 -10.84 30.35 25.84
CA PRO A 121 -11.79 31.47 25.90
C PRO A 121 -12.75 31.55 24.69
N ALA A 122 -12.35 30.94 23.57
CA ALA A 122 -13.17 30.81 22.36
C ALA A 122 -14.35 29.84 22.53
N VAL A 123 -14.34 28.96 23.54
CA VAL A 123 -15.43 28.02 23.82
C VAL A 123 -16.41 28.68 24.77
N ARG A 124 -17.52 29.14 24.19
CA ARG A 124 -18.54 29.94 24.87
C ARG A 124 -19.87 29.22 24.93
N TRP A 125 -20.70 29.62 25.89
CA TRP A 125 -22.09 29.23 25.94
C TRP A 125 -22.98 30.45 25.73
N THR A 126 -24.19 30.20 25.24
CA THR A 126 -25.22 31.22 25.09
C THR A 126 -26.55 30.62 25.46
N GLU A 127 -27.35 31.35 26.20
CA GLU A 127 -28.73 30.99 26.48
C GLU A 127 -29.66 32.16 26.26
N VAL A 128 -30.94 31.85 26.20
CA VAL A 128 -32.01 32.84 26.07
C VAL A 128 -32.75 32.90 27.40
N THR A 129 -32.77 34.07 28.01
CA THR A 129 -33.45 34.37 29.27
C THR A 129 -34.56 35.39 29.05
N GLU A 130 -35.38 35.66 30.08
CA GLU A 130 -36.42 36.69 30.02
C GLU A 130 -35.85 38.10 29.80
N GLU A 131 -34.57 38.32 30.15
CA GLU A 131 -33.88 39.61 30.01
C GLU A 131 -33.11 39.73 28.67
N GLY A 132 -33.01 38.64 27.90
CA GLY A 132 -32.39 38.61 26.58
C GLY A 132 -31.38 37.48 26.41
N PHE A 133 -30.26 37.76 25.74
CA PHE A 133 -29.16 36.80 25.61
C PHE A 133 -28.22 36.91 26.79
N ASP A 134 -27.99 35.79 27.45
CA ASP A 134 -26.88 35.65 28.39
C ASP A 134 -25.85 34.68 27.81
N GLY A 135 -24.59 34.86 28.19
CA GLY A 135 -23.52 34.03 27.69
C GLY A 135 -22.16 34.39 28.23
N GLY A 136 -21.29 33.39 28.27
CA GLY A 136 -19.96 33.51 28.84
C GLY A 136 -19.01 32.48 28.27
N GLU A 137 -17.80 32.47 28.82
CA GLU A 137 -16.86 31.35 28.63
C GLU A 137 -17.42 30.11 29.33
N VAL A 138 -17.17 28.92 28.77
CA VAL A 138 -17.65 27.68 29.39
C VAL A 138 -17.04 27.48 30.78
N ILE A 139 -15.74 27.76 30.92
CA ILE A 139 -15.07 27.89 32.21
C ILE A 139 -14.89 29.39 32.50
N PRO A 140 -15.64 29.99 33.44
CA PRO A 140 -15.51 31.41 33.76
C PRO A 140 -14.23 31.69 34.56
N GLN A 141 -13.78 32.94 34.57
CA GLN A 141 -12.60 33.35 35.36
C GLN A 141 -12.78 33.20 36.88
N THR A 142 -14.03 33.08 37.34
CA THR A 142 -14.39 32.82 38.74
C THR A 142 -14.28 31.35 39.13
N TYR A 143 -13.98 30.44 38.19
CA TYR A 143 -13.88 29.01 38.46
C TYR A 143 -12.78 28.69 39.48
N ASP A 144 -13.14 28.04 40.58
CA ASP A 144 -12.21 27.66 41.68
C ASP A 144 -12.15 26.14 41.94
N GLY A 145 -12.90 25.36 41.16
CA GLY A 145 -13.03 23.92 41.30
C GLY A 145 -13.86 23.46 42.51
N SER A 146 -14.64 24.36 43.13
CA SER A 146 -15.66 24.01 44.12
C SER A 146 -16.80 23.21 43.48
N ALA A 147 -17.62 22.54 44.32
CA ALA A 147 -18.78 21.80 43.83
C ALA A 147 -19.79 22.70 43.10
N GLU A 148 -19.89 23.97 43.52
CA GLU A 148 -20.74 24.97 42.88
C GLU A 148 -20.21 25.34 41.49
N SER A 149 -18.91 25.69 41.37
CA SER A 149 -18.31 26.01 40.06
C SER A 149 -18.30 24.81 39.10
N LEU A 150 -18.18 23.58 39.60
CA LEU A 150 -18.29 22.37 38.78
C LEU A 150 -19.73 22.14 38.27
N GLN A 151 -20.74 22.48 39.09
CA GLN A 151 -22.13 22.41 38.68
C GLN A 151 -22.47 23.51 37.66
N GLU A 152 -21.96 24.72 37.87
CA GLU A 152 -22.05 25.82 36.89
C GLU A 152 -21.39 25.42 35.57
N LEU A 153 -20.17 24.86 35.61
CA LEU A 153 -19.49 24.34 34.43
C LEU A 153 -20.33 23.29 33.69
N ARG A 154 -20.96 22.35 34.40
CA ARG A 154 -21.87 21.37 33.78
C ARG A 154 -23.01 22.06 33.03
N ASN A 155 -23.63 23.05 33.65
CA ASN A 155 -24.71 23.81 33.02
C ASN A 155 -24.20 24.58 31.79
N ASN A 156 -23.02 25.21 31.88
CA ASN A 156 -22.41 25.94 30.77
C ASN A 156 -22.09 25.01 29.60
N VAL A 157 -21.56 23.82 29.86
CA VAL A 157 -21.30 22.79 28.84
C VAL A 157 -22.60 22.39 28.13
N LEU A 158 -23.69 22.16 28.86
CA LEU A 158 -24.99 21.81 28.27
C LEU A 158 -25.54 22.94 27.37
N LYS A 159 -25.34 24.20 27.76
CA LYS A 159 -25.76 25.39 27.00
C LYS A 159 -24.85 25.69 25.80
N SER A 160 -23.60 25.23 25.82
CA SER A 160 -22.58 25.57 24.82
C SER A 160 -22.72 24.89 23.46
N GLY A 161 -23.53 23.83 23.36
CA GLY A 161 -23.61 23.00 22.14
C GLY A 161 -22.34 22.20 21.85
N GLN A 162 -21.46 22.01 22.85
CA GLN A 162 -20.21 21.26 22.70
C GLN A 162 -20.34 19.76 23.00
N VAL A 163 -21.49 19.30 23.50
CA VAL A 163 -21.78 17.88 23.68
C VAL A 163 -21.84 17.18 22.32
N GLY A 164 -21.11 16.08 22.18
CA GLY A 164 -20.84 15.38 20.92
C GLY A 164 -19.66 15.95 20.11
N ARG A 165 -19.09 17.11 20.49
CA ARG A 165 -17.99 17.79 19.76
C ARG A 165 -16.70 17.84 20.58
N LEU A 166 -16.66 18.73 21.58
CA LEU A 166 -15.54 18.84 22.54
C LEU A 166 -15.81 18.04 23.81
N VAL A 167 -17.06 17.69 24.11
CA VAL A 167 -17.45 16.85 25.25
C VAL A 167 -18.18 15.61 24.73
N ALA A 168 -17.84 14.43 25.24
CA ALA A 168 -18.49 13.20 24.83
C ALA A 168 -19.97 13.17 25.22
N ASN A 169 -20.77 12.40 24.48
CA ASN A 169 -22.22 12.25 24.70
C ASN A 169 -22.56 11.68 26.09
N ASN A 170 -21.62 10.98 26.72
CA ASN A 170 -21.75 10.39 28.06
C ASN A 170 -21.08 11.22 29.18
N PHE A 171 -20.55 12.40 28.88
CA PHE A 171 -19.81 13.27 29.80
C PHE A 171 -18.56 12.63 30.45
N LYS A 172 -18.05 11.52 29.92
CA LYS A 172 -16.86 10.85 30.46
C LYS A 172 -15.54 11.34 29.88
N SER A 173 -15.57 12.10 28.79
CA SER A 173 -14.36 12.59 28.16
C SER A 173 -14.54 13.95 27.49
N SER A 174 -13.44 14.69 27.34
CA SER A 174 -13.37 15.95 26.60
C SER A 174 -12.18 16.01 25.66
N ILE A 175 -12.30 16.74 24.55
CA ILE A 175 -11.28 16.87 23.51
C ILE A 175 -10.56 18.22 23.62
N VAL A 176 -9.24 18.16 23.45
CA VAL A 176 -8.41 19.29 23.02
C VAL A 176 -8.20 19.15 21.52
N ASP A 177 -8.75 20.10 20.76
CA ASP A 177 -8.66 20.19 19.30
C ASP A 177 -7.46 21.07 18.92
N VAL A 178 -6.54 20.50 18.15
CA VAL A 178 -5.17 21.01 17.94
C VAL A 178 -4.92 21.20 16.44
N PRO A 179 -5.24 22.36 15.86
CA PRO A 179 -4.86 22.66 14.48
C PRO A 179 -3.34 22.82 14.35
N LEU A 180 -2.79 22.40 13.22
CA LEU A 180 -1.35 22.37 12.96
C LEU A 180 -0.97 23.29 11.80
N LEU A 181 0.20 23.91 11.93
CA LEU A 181 0.86 24.66 10.88
C LEU A 181 1.84 23.74 10.14
N GLU A 182 1.64 23.58 8.84
CA GLU A 182 2.53 22.78 7.98
C GLU A 182 3.95 23.36 7.91
N GLN A 183 4.08 24.67 8.12
CA GLN A 183 5.34 25.39 8.21
C GLN A 183 5.25 26.43 9.34
N TYR A 184 6.30 26.53 10.14
CA TYR A 184 6.40 27.50 11.23
C TYR A 184 7.81 28.10 11.30
N PRO A 185 7.98 29.30 11.89
CA PRO A 185 9.28 29.92 12.07
C PRO A 185 10.22 29.04 12.90
N ASP A 186 11.47 28.86 12.46
CA ASP A 186 12.49 28.11 13.20
C ASP A 186 12.69 28.76 14.58
N PRO A 187 12.66 27.99 15.69
CA PRO A 187 12.93 28.53 17.02
C PRO A 187 14.28 29.25 17.15
N ASN A 188 15.28 28.85 16.35
CA ASN A 188 16.62 29.42 16.36
C ASN A 188 16.81 30.56 15.35
N ASP A 189 15.97 30.62 14.31
CA ASP A 189 16.01 31.63 13.25
C ASP A 189 14.61 31.91 12.70
N GLN A 190 13.93 32.90 13.29
CA GLN A 190 12.55 33.25 12.92
C GLN A 190 12.39 33.71 11.46
N SER A 191 13.48 34.00 10.74
CA SER A 191 13.43 34.37 9.32
C SER A 191 13.25 33.16 8.40
N LYS A 192 13.47 31.95 8.92
CA LYS A 192 13.40 30.70 8.17
C LYS A 192 12.18 29.89 8.60
N LEU A 193 11.41 29.43 7.62
CA LEU A 193 10.31 28.49 7.86
C LEU A 193 10.85 27.06 7.85
N VAL A 194 10.53 26.31 8.89
CA VAL A 194 10.76 24.87 8.98
C VAL A 194 9.44 24.13 8.77
N LYS A 195 9.53 22.95 8.12
CA LYS A 195 8.38 22.05 7.96
C LYS A 195 8.18 21.25 9.23
N LEU A 196 6.92 20.96 9.55
CA LEU A 196 6.59 20.10 10.69
C LEU A 196 7.12 18.67 10.47
N ASP A 197 7.94 18.21 11.41
CA ASP A 197 8.36 16.81 11.48
C ASP A 197 7.29 16.02 12.23
N TYR A 198 6.45 15.28 11.49
CA TYR A 198 5.37 14.49 12.08
C TYR A 198 5.87 13.38 13.01
N ARG A 199 7.07 12.85 12.77
CA ARG A 199 7.63 11.80 13.63
C ARG A 199 7.98 12.39 14.99
N GLN A 200 8.73 13.49 15.00
CA GLN A 200 9.06 14.19 16.24
C GLN A 200 7.79 14.65 16.96
N PHE A 201 6.85 15.28 16.25
CA PHE A 201 5.60 15.75 16.82
C PHE A 201 4.78 14.62 17.46
N SER A 202 4.70 13.46 16.79
CA SER A 202 4.04 12.27 17.33
C SER A 202 4.68 11.77 18.63
N HIS A 203 6.01 11.71 18.70
CA HIS A 203 6.73 11.34 19.93
C HIS A 203 6.50 12.36 21.04
N GLU A 204 6.51 13.65 20.74
CA GLU A 204 6.23 14.68 21.74
C GLU A 204 4.81 14.57 22.32
N LEU A 205 3.81 14.21 21.50
CA LEU A 205 2.46 13.93 22.01
C LEU A 205 2.40 12.71 22.92
N GLU A 206 3.13 11.64 22.59
CA GLU A 206 3.18 10.44 23.44
C GLU A 206 3.90 10.74 24.77
N GLU A 207 5.12 11.31 24.71
CA GLU A 207 5.95 11.56 25.89
C GLU A 207 5.40 12.69 26.78
N LYS A 208 5.12 13.87 26.20
CA LYS A 208 4.75 15.07 26.97
C LYS A 208 3.28 15.11 27.34
N VAL A 209 2.40 14.42 26.60
CA VAL A 209 0.96 14.43 26.87
C VAL A 209 0.50 13.09 27.43
N ARG A 210 0.57 12.01 26.65
CA ARG A 210 0.00 10.73 27.08
C ARG A 210 0.71 10.16 28.31
N GLU A 211 2.00 9.88 28.22
CA GLU A 211 2.76 9.22 29.27
C GLU A 211 2.83 10.09 30.53
N LYS A 212 3.15 11.38 30.38
CA LYS A 212 3.23 12.34 31.48
C LYS A 212 1.94 12.42 32.29
N TYR A 213 0.81 12.69 31.66
CA TYR A 213 -0.44 12.97 32.38
C TYR A 213 -1.19 11.71 32.81
N GLN A 214 -1.04 10.57 32.11
CA GLN A 214 -1.54 9.29 32.62
C GLN A 214 -0.75 8.79 33.85
N ALA A 215 0.55 9.11 33.94
CA ALA A 215 1.35 8.80 35.13
C ALA A 215 1.03 9.73 36.31
N GLN A 216 0.75 11.01 36.04
CA GLN A 216 0.38 11.99 37.07
C GLN A 216 -1.04 11.75 37.62
N ASN A 217 -1.99 11.40 36.76
CA ASN A 217 -3.37 11.13 37.14
C ASN A 217 -3.83 9.76 36.60
N PRO A 218 -3.78 8.70 37.43
CA PRO A 218 -4.20 7.35 37.03
C PRO A 218 -5.68 7.22 36.68
N ASN A 219 -6.53 8.16 37.12
CA ASN A 219 -7.95 8.22 36.79
C ASN A 219 -8.20 8.74 35.36
N VAL A 220 -7.15 9.21 34.67
CA VAL A 220 -7.25 9.71 33.30
C VAL A 220 -6.70 8.70 32.30
N GLN A 221 -7.38 8.60 31.16
CA GLN A 221 -6.89 7.91 29.98
C GLN A 221 -6.87 8.86 28.79
N ILE A 222 -5.78 8.86 28.03
CA ILE A 222 -5.59 9.80 26.92
C ILE A 222 -5.62 9.03 25.61
N HIS A 223 -6.40 9.55 24.67
CA HIS A 223 -6.60 9.03 23.33
C HIS A 223 -6.21 10.09 22.30
N ILE A 224 -5.33 9.77 21.36
CA ILE A 224 -4.77 10.76 20.43
C ILE A 224 -5.01 10.28 19.01
N VAL A 225 -5.70 11.10 18.21
CA VAL A 225 -5.95 10.84 16.79
C VAL A 225 -5.65 12.07 15.96
N GLY A 226 -5.53 11.88 14.64
CA GLY A 226 -5.28 12.94 13.69
C GLY A 226 -4.20 12.54 12.70
N PHE A 227 -4.15 13.27 11.59
CA PHE A 227 -3.29 12.92 10.47
C PHE A 227 -1.80 12.92 10.84
N ALA A 228 -1.32 13.95 11.55
CA ALA A 228 0.07 14.01 12.01
C ALA A 228 0.46 12.83 12.91
N LYS A 229 -0.42 12.43 13.83
CA LYS A 229 -0.18 11.28 14.72
C LYS A 229 -0.12 9.96 13.93
N LYS A 230 -1.07 9.74 13.02
CA LYS A 230 -1.11 8.58 12.11
C LYS A 230 0.18 8.47 11.30
N VAL A 231 0.65 9.57 10.72
CA VAL A 231 1.89 9.60 9.92
C VAL A 231 3.12 9.32 10.78
N GLY A 232 3.20 9.86 12.00
CA GLY A 232 4.27 9.55 12.94
C GLY A 232 4.39 8.05 13.22
N ASP A 233 3.26 7.39 13.53
CA ASP A 233 3.20 5.94 13.79
C ASP A 233 3.60 5.12 12.55
N LEU A 234 3.22 5.57 11.35
CA LEU A 234 3.64 4.94 10.09
C LEU A 234 5.15 5.05 9.87
N ILE A 235 5.75 6.21 10.16
CA ILE A 235 7.20 6.42 10.03
C ILE A 235 7.99 5.51 10.98
N ASP A 236 7.53 5.34 12.23
CA ASP A 236 8.19 4.39 13.15
C ASP A 236 8.06 2.95 12.66
N GLY A 237 6.92 2.58 12.08
CA GLY A 237 6.73 1.32 11.39
C GLY A 237 7.72 1.07 10.25
N LEU A 238 8.18 2.11 9.54
CA LEU A 238 9.15 1.97 8.44
C LEU A 238 10.51 1.41 8.89
N ILE A 239 10.93 1.71 10.12
CA ILE A 239 12.20 1.18 10.65
C ILE A 239 12.13 -0.35 10.77
N MET A 240 10.97 -0.88 11.16
CA MET A 240 10.76 -2.33 11.23
C MET A 240 10.85 -3.00 9.86
N VAL A 241 10.49 -2.31 8.78
CA VAL A 241 10.63 -2.84 7.40
C VAL A 241 12.08 -3.15 7.09
N VAL A 242 13.00 -2.23 7.41
CA VAL A 242 14.44 -2.44 7.22
C VAL A 242 14.92 -3.63 8.04
N ALA A 243 14.41 -3.81 9.26
CA ALA A 243 14.72 -4.99 10.07
C ALA A 243 14.23 -6.29 9.41
N PHE A 244 13.02 -6.32 8.84
CA PHE A 244 12.52 -7.48 8.08
C PHE A 244 13.35 -7.76 6.83
N PHE A 245 13.90 -6.74 6.15
CA PHE A 245 14.88 -6.93 5.06
C PHE A 245 16.12 -7.67 5.56
N GLY A 246 16.67 -7.24 6.70
CA GLY A 246 17.82 -7.90 7.32
C GLY A 246 17.53 -9.35 7.72
N ILE A 247 16.35 -9.63 8.27
CA ILE A 247 15.91 -10.99 8.60
C ILE A 247 15.77 -11.86 7.34
N ALA A 248 15.10 -11.36 6.29
CA ALA A 248 14.93 -12.07 5.03
C ALA A 248 16.29 -12.35 4.35
N LEU A 249 17.24 -11.41 4.42
CA LEU A 249 18.62 -11.60 3.98
C LEU A 249 19.31 -12.72 4.76
N GLY A 250 19.19 -12.73 6.09
CA GLY A 250 19.75 -13.78 6.96
C GLY A 250 19.18 -15.17 6.64
N ILE A 251 17.85 -15.27 6.50
CA ILE A 251 17.15 -16.49 6.09
C ILE A 251 17.67 -16.95 4.72
N THR A 252 17.75 -16.04 3.75
CA THR A 252 18.23 -16.34 2.40
C THR A 252 19.66 -16.84 2.42
N LEU A 253 20.56 -16.24 3.21
CA LEU A 253 21.94 -16.69 3.37
C LEU A 253 22.02 -18.14 3.88
N VAL A 254 21.24 -18.45 4.93
CA VAL A 254 21.20 -19.80 5.52
C VAL A 254 20.63 -20.82 4.54
N LEU A 255 19.48 -20.52 3.93
CA LEU A 255 18.83 -21.42 2.97
C LEU A 255 19.69 -21.62 1.73
N LEU A 256 20.30 -20.56 1.19
CA LEU A 256 21.14 -20.65 -0.01
C LEU A 256 22.45 -21.38 0.27
N TYR A 257 23.03 -21.22 1.47
CA TYR A 257 24.14 -22.04 1.92
C TYR A 257 23.74 -23.52 2.01
N TRP A 258 22.56 -23.82 2.57
CA TRP A 258 22.06 -25.18 2.68
C TRP A 258 21.71 -25.81 1.32
N PHE A 259 21.30 -25.01 0.34
CA PHE A 259 21.07 -25.47 -1.02
C PHE A 259 22.38 -25.70 -1.79
N SER A 260 23.28 -24.72 -1.78
CA SER A 260 24.50 -24.75 -2.61
C SER A 260 25.67 -25.50 -1.99
N TRP A 261 25.70 -25.68 -0.66
CA TRP A 261 26.83 -26.23 0.11
C TRP A 261 28.17 -25.55 -0.20
N CYS A 262 28.12 -24.27 -0.60
CA CYS A 262 29.26 -23.51 -1.05
C CYS A 262 29.13 -22.06 -0.60
N ILE A 263 29.82 -21.70 0.48
CA ILE A 263 29.81 -20.34 1.02
C ILE A 263 30.24 -19.30 -0.03
N ARG A 264 31.17 -19.67 -0.93
CA ARG A 264 31.63 -18.82 -2.03
C ARG A 264 30.49 -18.49 -3.00
N SER A 265 29.70 -19.50 -3.38
CA SER A 265 28.54 -19.31 -4.26
C SER A 265 27.45 -18.51 -3.56
N THR A 266 27.17 -18.81 -2.29
CA THR A 266 26.20 -18.08 -1.46
C THR A 266 26.55 -16.60 -1.38
N ILE A 267 27.78 -16.25 -0.99
CA ILE A 267 28.23 -14.86 -0.87
C ILE A 267 28.23 -14.18 -2.24
N SER A 268 28.63 -14.87 -3.31
CA SER A 268 28.64 -14.30 -4.65
C SER A 268 27.22 -13.90 -5.09
N VAL A 269 26.24 -14.80 -4.93
CA VAL A 269 24.84 -14.51 -5.29
C VAL A 269 24.28 -13.36 -4.46
N VAL A 270 24.43 -13.43 -3.13
CA VAL A 270 23.88 -12.41 -2.23
C VAL A 270 24.53 -11.05 -2.47
N SER A 271 25.86 -10.99 -2.63
CA SER A 271 26.55 -9.73 -2.92
C SER A 271 26.13 -9.12 -4.26
N THR A 272 26.05 -9.91 -5.34
CA THR A 272 25.60 -9.38 -6.65
C THR A 272 24.16 -8.91 -6.62
N THR A 273 23.30 -9.58 -5.85
CA THR A 273 21.91 -9.16 -5.69
C THR A 273 21.79 -7.90 -4.81
N LEU A 274 22.58 -7.78 -3.75
CA LEU A 274 22.62 -6.55 -2.93
C LEU A 274 23.15 -5.36 -3.75
N ILE A 275 24.13 -5.58 -4.64
CA ILE A 275 24.58 -4.55 -5.59
C ILE A 275 23.40 -4.09 -6.47
N ALA A 276 22.53 -5.01 -6.91
CA ALA A 276 21.34 -4.65 -7.68
C ALA A 276 20.37 -3.74 -6.90
N VAL A 277 20.15 -4.06 -5.62
CA VAL A 277 19.32 -3.23 -4.73
C VAL A 277 19.94 -1.84 -4.52
N VAL A 278 21.25 -1.77 -4.30
CA VAL A 278 21.98 -0.50 -4.15
C VAL A 278 21.87 0.36 -5.42
N TRP A 279 22.04 -0.27 -6.59
CA TRP A 279 21.90 0.42 -7.88
C TRP A 279 20.48 0.93 -8.11
N GLN A 280 19.46 0.12 -7.77
CA GLN A 280 18.07 0.52 -7.85
C GLN A 280 17.78 1.73 -6.96
N LEU A 281 18.19 1.70 -5.68
CA LEU A 281 18.01 2.83 -4.76
C LEU A 281 18.77 4.09 -5.21
N GLY A 282 20.01 3.93 -5.69
CA GLY A 282 20.79 5.05 -6.20
C GLY A 282 20.17 5.70 -7.43
N LEU A 283 19.68 4.88 -8.38
CA LEU A 283 19.00 5.36 -9.59
C LEU A 283 17.64 6.00 -9.27
N MET A 284 16.90 5.50 -8.27
CA MET A 284 15.66 6.12 -7.83
C MET A 284 15.89 7.54 -7.31
N ASN A 285 16.94 7.75 -6.51
CA ASN A 285 17.28 9.09 -6.05
C ASN A 285 17.75 10.01 -7.20
N LEU A 286 18.45 9.49 -8.22
CA LEU A 286 18.76 10.28 -9.43
C LEU A 286 17.51 10.66 -10.23
N ALA A 287 16.48 9.81 -10.23
CA ALA A 287 15.20 10.10 -10.84
C ALA A 287 14.35 11.10 -10.03
N GLY A 288 14.82 11.53 -8.86
CA GLY A 288 14.11 12.47 -7.98
C GLY A 288 13.04 11.81 -7.09
N PHE A 289 13.03 10.49 -7.00
CA PHE A 289 12.09 9.76 -6.15
C PHE A 289 12.65 9.54 -4.74
N GLY A 290 11.77 9.66 -3.74
CA GLY A 290 12.06 9.30 -2.35
C GLY A 290 11.69 7.84 -2.06
N LEU A 291 11.88 7.43 -0.80
CA LEU A 291 11.33 6.17 -0.30
C LEU A 291 10.02 6.45 0.44
N ASP A 292 8.92 6.11 -0.19
CA ASP A 292 7.61 6.06 0.47
C ASP A 292 7.32 4.63 0.97
N PRO A 293 6.32 4.46 1.86
CA PRO A 293 6.00 3.15 2.44
C PRO A 293 5.64 2.06 1.41
N TYR A 294 5.14 2.43 0.23
CA TYR A 294 4.79 1.48 -0.82
C TYR A 294 5.99 1.14 -1.70
N SER A 295 6.80 2.13 -2.10
CA SER A 295 8.03 1.88 -2.89
C SER A 295 9.10 1.11 -2.12
N MET A 296 9.03 1.08 -0.79
CA MET A 296 9.89 0.22 0.05
C MET A 296 9.75 -1.27 -0.24
N LEU A 297 8.66 -1.71 -0.89
CA LEU A 297 8.51 -3.08 -1.38
C LEU A 297 9.50 -3.40 -2.52
N VAL A 298 9.83 -2.43 -3.37
CA VAL A 298 10.61 -2.67 -4.59
C VAL A 298 11.98 -3.28 -4.28
N PRO A 299 12.82 -2.73 -3.37
CA PRO A 299 14.09 -3.34 -3.00
C PRO A 299 14.01 -4.83 -2.65
N PHE A 300 12.94 -5.25 -1.98
CA PHE A 300 12.73 -6.65 -1.63
C PHE A 300 12.39 -7.50 -2.84
N LEU A 301 11.57 -7.00 -3.76
CA LEU A 301 11.26 -7.70 -5.00
C LEU A 301 12.51 -7.84 -5.87
N ILE A 302 13.30 -6.78 -6.01
CA ILE A 302 14.56 -6.82 -6.75
C ILE A 302 15.54 -7.80 -6.11
N PHE A 303 15.62 -7.81 -4.78
CA PHE A 303 16.39 -8.81 -4.06
C PHE A 303 15.87 -10.23 -4.35
N ALA A 304 14.56 -10.44 -4.28
CA ALA A 304 13.93 -11.74 -4.50
C ALA A 304 14.17 -12.28 -5.93
N ILE A 305 13.91 -11.46 -6.95
CA ILE A 305 14.13 -11.78 -8.37
C ILE A 305 15.63 -12.05 -8.60
N GLY A 306 16.51 -11.21 -8.05
CA GLY A 306 17.96 -11.41 -8.15
C GLY A 306 18.43 -12.73 -7.54
N ILE A 307 17.95 -13.09 -6.35
CA ILE A 307 18.22 -14.41 -5.73
C ILE A 307 17.72 -15.54 -6.63
N SER A 308 16.50 -15.42 -7.20
CA SER A 308 15.95 -16.42 -8.12
C SER A 308 16.88 -16.67 -9.31
N HIS A 309 17.26 -15.63 -10.05
CA HIS A 309 18.22 -15.75 -11.16
C HIS A 309 19.59 -16.26 -10.70
N GLY A 310 20.07 -15.79 -9.55
CA GLY A 310 21.34 -16.21 -8.98
C GLY A 310 21.39 -17.70 -8.69
N VAL A 311 20.34 -18.26 -8.09
CA VAL A 311 20.19 -19.69 -7.83
C VAL A 311 20.18 -20.48 -9.13
N GLN A 312 19.45 -20.03 -10.15
CA GLN A 312 19.42 -20.70 -11.47
C GLN A 312 20.83 -20.76 -12.08
N LYS A 313 21.59 -19.67 -12.02
CA LYS A 313 22.98 -19.64 -12.49
C LYS A 313 23.89 -20.56 -11.68
N ILE A 314 23.85 -20.50 -10.34
CA ILE A 314 24.70 -21.35 -9.50
C ILE A 314 24.41 -22.83 -9.71
N ASN A 315 23.12 -23.21 -9.79
CA ASN A 315 22.72 -24.58 -10.07
C ASN A 315 23.23 -25.02 -11.46
N GLY A 316 23.09 -24.16 -12.48
CA GLY A 316 23.63 -24.40 -13.81
C GLY A 316 25.16 -24.56 -13.83
N ILE A 317 25.90 -23.72 -13.11
CA ILE A 317 27.37 -23.79 -13.05
C ILE A 317 27.80 -25.05 -12.28
N ALA A 318 27.10 -25.42 -11.20
CA ALA A 318 27.38 -26.65 -10.45
C ALA A 318 27.18 -27.91 -11.31
N LEU A 319 26.15 -27.92 -12.16
CA LEU A 319 25.92 -28.99 -13.14
C LEU A 319 27.00 -29.01 -14.22
N GLN A 320 27.38 -27.87 -14.80
CA GLN A 320 28.40 -27.80 -15.86
C GLN A 320 29.83 -28.03 -15.34
N SER A 321 30.09 -27.77 -14.07
CA SER A 321 31.39 -28.00 -13.43
C SER A 321 31.76 -29.48 -13.31
N SER A 322 30.82 -30.40 -13.53
CA SER A 322 31.13 -31.83 -13.53
C SER A 322 31.97 -32.25 -14.72
N ASP A 323 31.74 -31.59 -15.86
CA ASP A 323 32.21 -31.97 -17.20
C ASP A 323 33.07 -30.86 -17.84
N ALA A 324 33.46 -29.84 -17.07
CA ALA A 324 34.26 -28.71 -17.52
C ALA A 324 35.66 -28.73 -16.91
N ASP A 325 36.66 -28.38 -17.72
CA ASP A 325 38.07 -28.43 -17.32
C ASP A 325 38.44 -27.38 -16.26
N ASN A 326 37.75 -26.23 -16.27
CA ASN A 326 37.96 -25.14 -15.32
C ASN A 326 36.68 -24.33 -15.05
N ALA A 327 36.72 -23.53 -13.97
CA ALA A 327 35.58 -22.69 -13.55
C ALA A 327 35.13 -21.70 -14.62
N LEU A 328 36.06 -21.20 -15.45
CA LEU A 328 35.76 -20.33 -16.58
C LEU A 328 34.91 -21.02 -17.64
N THR A 329 35.26 -22.26 -18.00
CA THR A 329 34.52 -23.04 -19.00
C THR A 329 33.14 -23.41 -18.49
N ALA A 330 33.01 -23.79 -17.22
CA ALA A 330 31.71 -24.02 -16.59
C ALA A 330 30.83 -22.76 -16.62
N ALA A 331 31.39 -21.61 -16.21
CA ALA A 331 30.69 -20.33 -16.24
C ALA A 331 30.25 -19.92 -17.66
N ARG A 332 31.10 -20.10 -18.67
CA ARG A 332 30.77 -19.83 -20.09
C ARG A 332 29.66 -20.73 -20.63
N ARG A 333 29.70 -22.03 -20.34
CA ARG A 333 28.65 -22.98 -20.76
C ARG A 333 27.30 -22.61 -20.12
N THR A 334 27.29 -22.34 -18.82
CA THR A 334 26.06 -21.91 -18.13
C THR A 334 25.56 -20.56 -18.61
N PHE A 335 26.47 -19.62 -18.90
CA PHE A 335 26.11 -18.33 -19.48
C PHE A 335 25.38 -18.53 -20.80
N ARG A 336 25.95 -19.29 -21.74
CA ARG A 336 25.27 -19.59 -23.02
C ARG A 336 23.90 -20.24 -22.83
N GLN A 337 23.79 -21.20 -21.93
CA GLN A 337 22.55 -21.94 -21.71
C GLN A 337 21.44 -21.10 -21.05
N LEU A 338 21.78 -20.28 -20.06
CA LEU A 338 20.80 -19.59 -19.20
C LEU A 338 20.71 -18.08 -19.45
N PHE A 339 21.54 -17.49 -20.30
CA PHE A 339 21.49 -16.05 -20.55
C PHE A 339 20.18 -15.65 -21.23
N LEU A 340 19.81 -16.36 -22.29
CA LEU A 340 18.60 -16.04 -23.03
C LEU A 340 17.31 -16.28 -22.21
N PRO A 341 17.08 -17.46 -21.60
CA PRO A 341 15.90 -17.64 -20.75
C PRO A 341 15.82 -16.61 -19.62
N GLY A 342 16.97 -16.28 -19.01
CA GLY A 342 17.02 -15.27 -17.95
C GLY A 342 16.74 -13.85 -18.44
N MET A 343 17.22 -13.47 -19.64
CA MET A 343 16.93 -12.17 -20.23
C MET A 343 15.43 -12.02 -20.54
N ILE A 344 14.81 -13.07 -21.06
CA ILE A 344 13.39 -13.06 -21.41
C ILE A 344 12.53 -12.94 -20.16
N ALA A 345 12.82 -13.74 -19.12
CA ALA A 345 12.20 -13.63 -17.81
C ALA A 345 12.20 -12.18 -17.29
N ILE A 346 13.38 -11.57 -17.23
CA ILE A 346 13.55 -10.17 -16.79
C ILE A 346 12.79 -9.17 -17.67
N LEU A 347 12.78 -9.37 -18.99
CA LEU A 347 12.02 -8.47 -19.88
C LEU A 347 10.52 -8.62 -19.66
N VAL A 348 10.02 -9.83 -19.39
CA VAL A 348 8.62 -10.05 -19.05
C VAL A 348 8.28 -9.37 -17.72
N ASP A 349 9.14 -9.50 -16.71
CA ASP A 349 8.99 -8.81 -15.42
C ASP A 349 8.94 -7.29 -15.60
N ALA A 350 9.87 -6.73 -16.36
CA ALA A 350 9.92 -5.29 -16.63
C ALA A 350 8.66 -4.81 -17.35
N VAL A 351 8.20 -5.55 -18.36
CA VAL A 351 6.95 -5.22 -19.06
C VAL A 351 5.75 -5.32 -18.11
N GLY A 352 5.70 -6.36 -17.26
CA GLY A 352 4.68 -6.52 -16.22
C GLY A 352 4.61 -5.29 -15.31
N PHE A 353 5.76 -4.79 -14.84
CA PHE A 353 5.82 -3.57 -14.02
C PHE A 353 5.43 -2.31 -14.80
N ILE A 354 5.86 -2.17 -16.06
CA ILE A 354 5.49 -1.05 -16.92
C ILE A 354 3.97 -0.94 -17.10
N THR A 355 3.23 -2.07 -17.13
CA THR A 355 1.76 -2.01 -17.27
C THR A 355 1.06 -1.29 -16.10
N LEU A 356 1.70 -1.23 -14.92
CA LEU A 356 1.16 -0.50 -13.76
C LEU A 356 1.20 1.02 -13.94
N LEU A 357 1.96 1.54 -14.91
CA LEU A 357 2.01 2.98 -15.21
C LEU A 357 0.69 3.56 -15.72
N VAL A 358 -0.21 2.70 -16.21
CA VAL A 358 -1.55 3.08 -16.68
C VAL A 358 -2.44 3.56 -15.53
N ILE A 359 -2.05 3.32 -14.28
CA ILE A 359 -2.84 3.72 -13.12
C ILE A 359 -2.59 5.19 -12.79
N ASP A 360 -3.66 5.96 -12.64
CA ASP A 360 -3.62 7.38 -12.35
C ASP A 360 -3.42 7.68 -10.86
N ILE A 361 -2.46 6.98 -10.23
CA ILE A 361 -2.10 7.16 -8.82
C ILE A 361 -0.56 7.26 -8.74
N GLY A 362 -0.08 8.38 -8.20
CA GLY A 362 1.35 8.73 -8.19
C GLY A 362 2.24 7.67 -7.56
N VAL A 363 1.86 7.17 -6.38
CA VAL A 363 2.61 6.12 -5.67
C VAL A 363 2.74 4.83 -6.49
N ILE A 364 1.68 4.39 -7.19
CA ILE A 364 1.75 3.17 -7.99
C ILE A 364 2.63 3.36 -9.22
N ARG A 365 2.63 4.56 -9.82
CA ARG A 365 3.55 4.91 -10.91
C ARG A 365 5.00 4.93 -10.43
N GLU A 366 5.30 5.53 -9.29
CA GLU A 366 6.65 5.54 -8.71
C GLU A 366 7.13 4.12 -8.38
N LEU A 367 6.26 3.28 -7.81
CA LEU A 367 6.49 1.85 -7.58
C LEU A 367 6.84 1.13 -8.88
N ALA A 368 6.06 1.34 -9.94
CA ALA A 368 6.24 0.72 -11.25
C ALA A 368 7.58 1.12 -11.90
N ILE A 369 7.93 2.41 -11.85
CA ILE A 369 9.21 2.92 -12.38
C ILE A 369 10.37 2.34 -11.59
N GLY A 370 10.31 2.41 -10.25
CA GLY A 370 11.36 1.87 -9.38
C GLY A 370 11.58 0.38 -9.62
N ALA A 371 10.49 -0.40 -9.74
CA ALA A 371 10.56 -1.83 -10.00
C ALA A 371 11.13 -2.14 -11.40
N SER A 372 10.73 -1.38 -12.42
CA SER A 372 11.26 -1.52 -13.79
C SER A 372 12.76 -1.20 -13.87
N ILE A 373 13.21 -0.13 -13.21
CA ILE A 373 14.64 0.21 -13.08
C ILE A 373 15.39 -0.91 -12.38
N GLY A 374 14.86 -1.40 -11.26
CA GLY A 374 15.48 -2.47 -10.50
C GLY A 374 15.63 -3.77 -11.30
N VAL A 375 14.60 -4.17 -12.05
CA VAL A 375 14.65 -5.36 -12.90
C VAL A 375 15.63 -5.18 -14.06
N ALA A 376 15.70 -4.00 -14.66
CA ALA A 376 16.70 -3.70 -15.69
C ALA A 376 18.14 -3.81 -15.14
N VAL A 377 18.37 -3.41 -13.89
CA VAL A 377 19.67 -3.54 -13.22
C VAL A 377 20.09 -5.00 -13.03
N ILE A 378 19.14 -5.92 -12.76
CA ILE A 378 19.41 -7.36 -12.58
C ILE A 378 20.10 -7.97 -13.82
N VAL A 379 19.87 -7.42 -15.02
CA VAL A 379 20.60 -7.82 -16.24
C VAL A 379 22.10 -7.63 -16.07
N PHE A 380 22.53 -6.50 -15.52
CA PHE A 380 23.95 -6.19 -15.38
C PHE A 380 24.57 -6.92 -14.18
N THR A 381 23.83 -7.06 -13.07
CA THR A 381 24.36 -7.66 -11.85
C THR A 381 24.29 -9.19 -11.88
N ASN A 382 23.13 -9.78 -12.14
CA ASN A 382 22.93 -11.22 -11.96
C ASN A 382 23.13 -12.01 -13.26
N LEU A 383 22.82 -11.44 -14.43
CA LEU A 383 23.13 -12.11 -15.69
C LEU A 383 24.59 -11.97 -16.13
N ILE A 384 25.24 -10.83 -15.83
CA ILE A 384 26.61 -10.54 -16.28
C ILE A 384 27.62 -10.66 -15.13
N LEU A 385 27.51 -9.82 -14.09
CA LEU A 385 28.52 -9.76 -13.03
C LEU A 385 28.66 -11.07 -12.24
N LEU A 386 27.55 -11.76 -11.92
CA LEU A 386 27.59 -13.02 -11.17
C LEU A 386 28.38 -14.14 -11.87
N PRO A 387 28.10 -14.52 -13.14
CA PRO A 387 28.93 -15.50 -13.85
C PRO A 387 30.40 -15.09 -13.97
N VAL A 388 30.67 -13.79 -14.13
CA VAL A 388 32.05 -13.26 -14.17
C VAL A 388 32.75 -13.43 -12.82
N ALA A 389 32.08 -13.11 -11.71
CA ALA A 389 32.62 -13.29 -10.36
C ALA A 389 32.90 -14.78 -10.05
N ILE A 390 31.95 -15.67 -10.35
CA ILE A 390 32.13 -17.12 -10.18
C ILE A 390 33.25 -17.66 -11.06
N SER A 391 33.51 -17.08 -12.23
CA SER A 391 34.62 -17.50 -13.10
C SER A 391 36.01 -17.31 -12.49
N TYR A 392 36.15 -16.43 -11.49
CA TYR A 392 37.37 -16.27 -10.67
C TYR A 392 37.34 -17.12 -9.40
N ILE A 393 36.21 -17.10 -8.69
CA ILE A 393 36.10 -17.69 -7.36
C ILE A 393 35.99 -19.24 -7.42
N GLY A 394 35.34 -19.74 -8.47
CA GLY A 394 34.98 -21.14 -8.65
C GLY A 394 33.92 -21.66 -7.67
N ILE A 395 33.46 -22.88 -7.91
CA ILE A 395 32.55 -23.61 -7.00
C ILE A 395 33.37 -24.58 -6.14
N SER A 396 32.95 -24.80 -4.89
CA SER A 396 33.62 -25.74 -3.98
C SER A 396 33.56 -27.18 -4.52
N LYS A 397 34.64 -27.95 -4.32
CA LYS A 397 34.68 -29.37 -4.72
C LYS A 397 33.53 -30.18 -4.11
N LYS A 398 33.20 -29.92 -2.84
CA LYS A 398 32.07 -30.56 -2.13
C LYS A 398 30.72 -30.35 -2.84
N ALA A 399 30.46 -29.14 -3.33
CA ALA A 399 29.22 -28.85 -4.05
C ALA A 399 29.18 -29.55 -5.42
N VAL A 400 30.30 -29.61 -6.13
CA VAL A 400 30.42 -30.34 -7.41
C VAL A 400 30.23 -31.85 -7.21
N ASP A 401 30.89 -32.44 -6.21
CA ASP A 401 30.79 -33.88 -5.92
C ASP A 401 29.37 -34.28 -5.52
N ARG A 402 28.68 -33.44 -4.75
CA ARG A 402 27.28 -33.65 -4.41
C ARG A 402 26.38 -33.58 -5.65
N SER A 403 26.56 -32.56 -6.48
CA SER A 403 25.80 -32.42 -7.74
C SER A 403 25.98 -33.65 -8.63
N LYS A 404 27.20 -34.19 -8.74
CA LYS A 404 27.50 -35.44 -9.44
C LYS A 404 26.77 -36.65 -8.84
N ARG A 405 26.81 -36.81 -7.52
CA ARG A 405 26.12 -37.90 -6.81
C ARG A 405 24.60 -37.83 -7.01
N GLU A 406 24.03 -36.63 -6.98
CA GLU A 406 22.60 -36.41 -7.22
C GLU A 406 22.21 -36.66 -8.68
N ALA A 407 23.07 -36.32 -9.64
CA ALA A 407 22.88 -36.58 -11.07
C ALA A 407 22.93 -38.08 -11.42
N GLY A 408 23.63 -38.90 -10.63
CA GLY A 408 23.70 -40.36 -10.82
C GLY A 408 22.62 -41.17 -10.08
N ARG A 409 21.92 -40.58 -9.10
CA ARG A 409 20.93 -41.27 -8.27
C ARG A 409 19.50 -41.01 -8.75
N GLU A 410 18.71 -42.07 -8.88
CA GLU A 410 17.26 -41.94 -9.04
C GLU A 410 16.66 -41.38 -7.75
N GLN A 411 15.91 -40.29 -7.89
CA GLN A 411 15.26 -39.63 -6.77
C GLN A 411 13.75 -39.91 -6.83
N PRO A 412 13.19 -40.67 -5.87
CA PRO A 412 11.79 -41.11 -5.91
C PRO A 412 10.80 -39.94 -5.85
N PHE A 413 11.15 -38.86 -5.14
CA PHE A 413 10.35 -37.65 -5.07
C PHE A 413 10.11 -37.01 -6.45
N TRP A 414 11.16 -36.82 -7.25
CA TRP A 414 11.01 -36.26 -8.60
C TRP A 414 10.32 -37.23 -9.56
N ARG A 415 10.45 -38.54 -9.34
CA ARG A 415 9.76 -39.55 -10.14
C ARG A 415 8.26 -39.51 -9.88
N LEU A 416 7.86 -39.38 -8.62
CA LEU A 416 6.47 -39.16 -8.23
C LEU A 416 5.90 -37.89 -8.87
N LEU A 417 6.61 -36.76 -8.77
CA LEU A 417 6.18 -35.49 -9.35
C LEU A 417 6.10 -35.55 -10.89
N SER A 418 6.95 -36.35 -11.54
CA SER A 418 6.88 -36.55 -12.99
C SER A 418 5.55 -37.13 -13.48
N ASN A 419 4.80 -37.80 -12.59
CA ASN A 419 3.50 -38.35 -12.92
C ASN A 419 2.48 -37.27 -13.29
N PHE A 420 2.67 -36.00 -12.95
CA PHE A 420 1.78 -34.93 -13.43
C PHE A 420 1.78 -34.77 -14.96
N ALA A 421 2.81 -35.25 -15.65
CA ALA A 421 2.86 -35.34 -17.12
C ALA A 421 2.31 -36.69 -17.68
N HIS A 422 1.93 -37.62 -16.81
CA HIS A 422 1.44 -38.95 -17.19
C HIS A 422 0.00 -38.87 -17.74
N PRO A 423 -0.36 -39.66 -18.78
CA PRO A 423 -1.68 -39.62 -19.43
C PRO A 423 -2.88 -39.82 -18.50
N VAL A 424 -2.70 -40.53 -17.38
CA VAL A 424 -3.79 -40.81 -16.43
C VAL A 424 -3.96 -39.68 -15.40
N VAL A 425 -2.87 -39.05 -14.95
CA VAL A 425 -2.89 -38.07 -13.87
C VAL A 425 -3.06 -36.64 -14.40
N ALA A 426 -2.55 -36.35 -15.60
CA ALA A 426 -2.69 -35.04 -16.22
C ALA A 426 -4.16 -34.59 -16.40
N PRO A 427 -5.11 -35.41 -16.89
CA PRO A 427 -6.52 -35.02 -16.98
C PRO A 427 -7.13 -34.69 -15.61
N ILE A 428 -6.85 -35.51 -14.59
CA ILE A 428 -7.34 -35.30 -13.22
C ILE A 428 -6.84 -33.97 -12.67
N SER A 429 -5.56 -33.67 -12.88
CA SER A 429 -4.95 -32.41 -12.45
C SER A 429 -5.60 -31.19 -13.10
N VAL A 430 -5.87 -31.26 -14.42
CA VAL A 430 -6.56 -30.17 -15.14
C VAL A 430 -7.99 -30.00 -14.64
N VAL A 431 -8.73 -31.08 -14.41
CA VAL A 431 -10.11 -31.01 -13.89
C VAL A 431 -10.14 -30.39 -12.48
N ILE A 432 -9.21 -30.79 -11.60
CA ILE A 432 -9.09 -30.21 -10.25
C ILE A 432 -8.75 -28.71 -10.33
N ALA A 433 -7.80 -28.33 -11.19
CA ALA A 433 -7.45 -26.92 -11.38
C ALA A 433 -8.64 -26.09 -11.89
N LEU A 434 -9.42 -26.65 -12.82
CA LEU A 434 -10.56 -25.97 -13.42
C LEU A 434 -11.72 -25.85 -12.42
N SER A 435 -12.00 -26.89 -11.63
CA SER A 435 -13.01 -26.83 -10.58
C SER A 435 -12.63 -25.87 -9.46
N ALA A 436 -11.37 -25.88 -9.02
CA ALA A 436 -10.86 -24.92 -8.04
C ALA A 436 -10.93 -23.48 -8.56
N GLY A 437 -10.52 -23.26 -9.82
CA GLY A 437 -10.60 -21.94 -10.45
C GLY A 437 -12.02 -21.42 -10.58
N VAL A 438 -12.98 -22.27 -10.97
CA VAL A 438 -14.40 -21.89 -11.04
C VAL A 438 -14.95 -21.58 -9.64
N ALA A 439 -14.69 -22.43 -8.65
CA ALA A 439 -15.15 -22.21 -7.28
C ALA A 439 -14.60 -20.91 -6.69
N ALA A 440 -13.29 -20.66 -6.86
CA ALA A 440 -12.64 -19.43 -6.42
C ALA A 440 -13.17 -18.19 -7.16
N PHE A 441 -13.44 -18.29 -8.46
CA PHE A 441 -14.03 -17.20 -9.24
C PHE A 441 -15.45 -16.84 -8.76
N TRP A 442 -16.27 -17.84 -8.43
CA TRP A 442 -17.59 -17.59 -7.84
C TRP A 442 -17.48 -16.95 -6.45
N TYR A 443 -16.55 -17.43 -5.62
CA TYR A 443 -16.33 -16.90 -4.28
C TYR A 443 -15.83 -15.45 -4.30
N GLN A 444 -14.84 -15.12 -5.14
CA GLN A 444 -14.34 -13.75 -5.25
C GLN A 444 -15.44 -12.81 -5.76
N LYS A 445 -16.26 -13.22 -6.73
CA LYS A 445 -17.32 -12.35 -7.28
C LYS A 445 -18.37 -11.98 -6.23
N ALA A 446 -18.63 -12.89 -5.29
CA ALA A 446 -19.62 -12.67 -4.23
C ALA A 446 -19.07 -11.83 -3.06
N ASN A 447 -17.77 -11.91 -2.77
CA ASN A 447 -17.23 -11.41 -1.50
C ASN A 447 -16.10 -10.37 -1.64
N LEU A 448 -15.45 -10.26 -2.80
CA LEU A 448 -14.36 -9.30 -3.01
C LEU A 448 -14.93 -7.88 -3.08
N GLN A 449 -14.36 -6.99 -2.29
CA GLN A 449 -14.76 -5.59 -2.21
C GLN A 449 -13.57 -4.68 -2.56
N VAL A 450 -13.86 -3.56 -3.22
CA VAL A 450 -12.88 -2.53 -3.58
C VAL A 450 -12.91 -1.43 -2.52
N GLY A 451 -11.74 -1.10 -1.98
CA GLY A 451 -11.55 -0.14 -0.88
C GLY A 451 -11.32 -0.80 0.47
N ASP A 452 -11.32 0.01 1.52
CA ASP A 452 -11.08 -0.46 2.89
C ASP A 452 -12.31 -1.11 3.52
N LEU A 453 -12.04 -2.14 4.33
CA LEU A 453 -13.05 -2.98 5.01
C LEU A 453 -13.02 -2.81 6.53
N ASP A 454 -11.90 -2.31 7.05
CA ASP A 454 -11.70 -2.02 8.46
C ASP A 454 -12.05 -0.57 8.77
N GLN A 455 -12.32 -0.28 10.04
CA GLN A 455 -12.53 1.07 10.55
C GLN A 455 -11.21 1.63 11.10
N GLY A 456 -11.08 2.96 11.15
CA GLY A 456 -9.89 3.63 11.71
C GLY A 456 -8.88 4.08 10.65
N ALA A 457 -7.59 4.00 10.96
CA ALA A 457 -6.53 4.11 9.99
C ALA A 457 -6.25 2.72 9.38
N PRO A 458 -6.63 2.46 8.12
CA PRO A 458 -6.49 1.14 7.49
C PRO A 458 -5.02 0.74 7.24
N GLU A 459 -4.09 1.68 7.36
CA GLU A 459 -2.66 1.45 7.23
C GLU A 459 -2.04 0.84 8.49
N LEU A 460 -2.70 1.02 9.62
CA LEU A 460 -2.33 0.46 10.91
C LEU A 460 -3.21 -0.74 11.23
N ARG A 461 -2.75 -1.62 12.13
CA ARG A 461 -3.55 -2.77 12.54
C ARG A 461 -4.78 -2.35 13.35
N PRO A 462 -5.88 -3.13 13.36
CA PRO A 462 -7.06 -2.83 14.17
C PRO A 462 -6.76 -2.72 15.67
N ASP A 463 -5.76 -3.48 16.16
CA ASP A 463 -5.30 -3.47 17.55
C ASP A 463 -4.23 -2.41 17.86
N SER A 464 -3.82 -1.60 16.88
CA SER A 464 -2.87 -0.50 17.09
C SER A 464 -3.42 0.56 18.04
N ARG A 465 -2.53 1.23 18.79
CA ARG A 465 -2.92 2.30 19.73
C ARG A 465 -3.77 3.38 19.07
N TYR A 466 -3.37 3.83 17.87
CA TYR A 466 -4.12 4.81 17.09
C TYR A 466 -5.55 4.35 16.78
N ASN A 467 -5.73 3.10 16.33
CA ASN A 467 -7.07 2.60 15.97
C ASN A 467 -7.95 2.35 17.19
N GLN A 468 -7.37 1.98 18.34
CA GLN A 468 -8.11 1.94 19.61
C GLN A 468 -8.58 3.34 20.03
N ASP A 469 -7.71 4.35 19.93
CA ASP A 469 -8.05 5.74 20.24
C ASP A 469 -9.11 6.31 19.29
N ASN A 470 -9.03 5.94 18.01
CA ASN A 470 -10.02 6.35 17.01
C ASN A 470 -11.39 5.71 17.25
N ASN A 471 -11.43 4.42 17.59
CA ASN A 471 -12.67 3.73 17.94
C ASN A 471 -13.30 4.32 19.20
N PHE A 472 -12.49 4.75 20.17
CA PHE A 472 -12.98 5.46 21.35
C PHE A 472 -13.69 6.77 20.96
N ILE A 473 -13.08 7.58 20.10
CA ILE A 473 -13.69 8.85 19.66
C ILE A 473 -14.98 8.60 18.88
N ILE A 474 -14.98 7.67 17.94
CA ILE A 474 -16.17 7.34 17.12
C ILE A 474 -17.34 6.86 17.99
N SER A 475 -17.05 6.11 19.07
CA SER A 475 -18.10 5.54 19.93
C SER A 475 -18.69 6.54 20.93
N ASN A 476 -17.97 7.62 21.24
CA ASN A 476 -18.34 8.55 22.32
C ASN A 476 -18.71 9.96 21.84
N TYR A 477 -18.30 10.34 20.63
CA TYR A 477 -18.53 11.67 20.05
C TYR A 477 -19.39 11.57 18.78
N SER A 478 -20.01 12.68 18.39
CA SER A 478 -20.86 12.83 17.19
C SER A 478 -20.10 13.44 16.00
N THR A 479 -18.79 13.65 16.16
CA THR A 479 -17.88 14.18 15.16
C THR A 479 -16.71 13.21 15.03
N SER A 480 -16.65 12.45 13.93
CA SER A 480 -15.56 11.52 13.67
C SER A 480 -14.39 12.18 12.95
N SER A 481 -13.32 11.43 12.70
CA SER A 481 -12.21 11.83 11.82
C SER A 481 -12.49 11.58 10.34
N ASP A 482 -13.52 10.79 10.01
CA ASP A 482 -13.86 10.43 8.63
C ASP A 482 -14.88 11.44 8.09
N VAL A 483 -14.37 12.46 7.40
CA VAL A 483 -15.17 13.61 6.95
C VAL A 483 -15.29 13.62 5.43
N LEU A 484 -16.52 13.54 4.96
CA LEU A 484 -16.88 13.80 3.56
C LEU A 484 -17.34 15.25 3.45
N VAL A 485 -16.72 16.01 2.54
CA VAL A 485 -17.06 17.41 2.33
C VAL A 485 -17.81 17.53 1.00
N VAL A 486 -19.01 18.11 1.03
CA VAL A 486 -19.74 18.51 -0.17
C VAL A 486 -19.59 20.01 -0.33
N MET A 487 -19.05 20.46 -1.46
CA MET A 487 -18.87 21.88 -1.74
C MET A 487 -20.13 22.40 -2.43
N VAL A 488 -20.77 23.42 -1.86
CA VAL A 488 -21.95 24.05 -2.44
C VAL A 488 -21.52 25.38 -3.04
N LYS A 489 -21.47 25.43 -4.37
CA LYS A 489 -20.99 26.59 -5.13
C LYS A 489 -22.16 27.45 -5.59
N THR A 490 -22.00 28.76 -5.43
CA THR A 490 -22.95 29.80 -5.80
C THR A 490 -22.23 30.99 -6.46
N PRO A 491 -22.96 31.95 -7.05
CA PRO A 491 -22.44 33.29 -7.30
C PRO A 491 -21.93 33.94 -6.00
N ASN A 492 -21.12 34.99 -6.13
CA ASN A 492 -20.66 35.80 -4.99
C ASN A 492 -21.86 36.28 -4.17
N GLU A 493 -21.73 36.18 -2.84
CA GLU A 493 -22.78 36.47 -1.86
C GLU A 493 -24.04 35.58 -1.98
N GLY A 494 -24.02 34.56 -2.84
CA GLY A 494 -25.15 33.68 -3.10
C GLY A 494 -25.38 32.62 -2.03
N CYS A 495 -24.36 32.28 -1.23
CA CYS A 495 -24.43 31.20 -0.26
C CYS A 495 -25.42 31.47 0.90
N SER A 496 -25.71 32.75 1.18
CA SER A 496 -26.61 33.15 2.26
C SER A 496 -28.10 33.17 1.88
N THR A 497 -28.42 32.89 0.61
CA THR A 497 -29.80 32.94 0.11
C THR A 497 -30.60 31.73 0.57
N HIS A 498 -31.90 31.93 0.87
CA HIS A 498 -32.81 30.83 1.20
C HIS A 498 -32.89 29.79 0.06
N GLU A 499 -32.74 30.22 -1.20
CA GLU A 499 -32.73 29.33 -2.36
C GLU A 499 -31.53 28.37 -2.40
N THR A 500 -30.43 28.72 -1.73
CA THR A 500 -29.25 27.87 -1.56
C THR A 500 -29.35 27.02 -0.30
N LEU A 501 -29.71 27.65 0.83
CA LEU A 501 -29.73 26.99 2.13
C LEU A 501 -30.82 25.94 2.27
N ALA A 502 -31.99 26.13 1.64
CA ALA A 502 -33.06 25.14 1.73
C ALA A 502 -32.70 23.82 1.03
N PRO A 503 -32.14 23.81 -0.20
CA PRO A 503 -31.55 22.59 -0.78
C PRO A 503 -30.40 22.00 0.06
N MET A 504 -29.50 22.83 0.61
CA MET A 504 -28.45 22.35 1.51
C MET A 504 -29.01 21.61 2.73
N ASP A 505 -30.06 22.16 3.34
CA ASP A 505 -30.76 21.57 4.48
C ASP A 505 -31.41 20.22 4.12
N GLN A 506 -32.02 20.14 2.93
CA GLN A 506 -32.59 18.88 2.44
C GLN A 506 -31.53 17.81 2.20
N LEU A 507 -30.38 18.20 1.64
CA LEU A 507 -29.24 17.30 1.47
C LEU A 507 -28.73 16.79 2.81
N MET A 508 -28.53 17.70 3.78
CA MET A 508 -28.12 17.33 5.14
C MET A 508 -29.09 16.34 5.77
N TRP A 509 -30.41 16.60 5.67
CA TRP A 509 -31.42 15.69 6.21
C TRP A 509 -31.37 14.31 5.53
N ARG A 510 -31.22 14.22 4.20
CA ARG A 510 -31.07 12.93 3.49
C ARG A 510 -29.82 12.18 3.97
N LEU A 511 -28.70 12.89 4.13
CA LEU A 511 -27.44 12.31 4.56
C LEU A 511 -27.50 11.81 6.01
N GLU A 512 -28.04 12.59 6.94
CA GLU A 512 -28.19 12.18 8.35
C GLU A 512 -29.08 10.94 8.53
N ASN A 513 -30.01 10.70 7.60
CA ASN A 513 -30.84 9.50 7.56
C ASN A 513 -30.22 8.35 6.76
N THR A 514 -28.98 8.49 6.29
CA THR A 514 -28.25 7.45 5.55
C THR A 514 -27.39 6.62 6.50
N GLU A 515 -27.50 5.29 6.39
CA GLU A 515 -26.71 4.36 7.21
C GLU A 515 -25.20 4.60 7.05
N GLY A 516 -24.54 4.89 8.17
CA GLY A 516 -23.10 5.16 8.23
C GLY A 516 -22.74 6.64 8.36
N VAL A 517 -23.70 7.56 8.28
CA VAL A 517 -23.51 8.98 8.58
C VAL A 517 -23.82 9.25 10.06
N GLN A 518 -22.96 10.00 10.75
CA GLN A 518 -23.16 10.43 12.14
C GLN A 518 -23.91 11.74 12.24
N SER A 519 -23.46 12.73 11.47
CA SER A 519 -24.00 14.09 11.50
C SER A 519 -23.59 14.85 10.23
N ALA A 520 -24.37 15.87 9.87
CA ALA A 520 -23.99 16.82 8.82
C ALA A 520 -24.00 18.24 9.39
N ILE A 521 -22.93 18.99 9.14
CA ILE A 521 -22.78 20.37 9.63
C ILE A 521 -22.53 21.30 8.46
N SER A 522 -23.27 22.40 8.41
CA SER A 522 -23.01 23.51 7.51
C SER A 522 -23.47 24.83 8.15
N MET A 523 -23.35 25.93 7.40
CA MET A 523 -23.94 27.22 7.79
C MET A 523 -25.46 27.14 8.06
N VAL A 524 -26.17 26.15 7.50
CA VAL A 524 -27.58 25.88 7.77
C VAL A 524 -27.80 25.52 9.25
N SER A 525 -26.95 24.65 9.81
CA SER A 525 -27.04 24.22 11.21
C SER A 525 -26.94 25.42 12.15
N VAL A 526 -25.96 26.29 11.90
CA VAL A 526 -25.75 27.52 12.68
C VAL A 526 -26.92 28.49 12.51
N SER A 527 -27.37 28.70 11.28
CA SER A 527 -28.47 29.61 10.98
C SER A 527 -29.75 29.23 11.72
N LYS A 528 -30.17 27.95 11.67
CA LYS A 528 -31.35 27.46 12.41
C LYS A 528 -31.20 27.64 13.92
N GLN A 529 -30.02 27.35 14.46
CA GLN A 529 -29.74 27.50 15.90
C GLN A 529 -29.83 28.97 16.33
N VAL A 530 -29.29 29.89 15.53
CA VAL A 530 -29.35 31.32 15.82
C VAL A 530 -30.77 31.86 15.70
N ILE A 531 -31.53 31.46 14.68
CA ILE A 531 -32.94 31.88 14.53
C ILE A 531 -33.77 31.39 15.71
N LYS A 532 -33.62 30.12 16.10
CA LYS A 532 -34.23 29.59 17.33
C LYS A 532 -33.84 30.41 18.56
N GLY A 533 -32.55 30.74 18.71
CA GLY A 533 -32.05 31.58 19.79
C GLY A 533 -32.72 32.96 19.82
N MET A 534 -32.81 33.64 18.66
CA MET A 534 -33.45 34.96 18.50
C MET A 534 -34.96 34.95 18.74
N ASN A 535 -35.59 33.77 18.85
CA ASN A 535 -37.01 33.60 19.08
C ASN A 535 -37.26 32.78 20.36
N GLU A 536 -36.71 33.26 21.48
CA GLU A 536 -36.97 32.71 22.83
C GLU A 536 -36.58 31.23 22.99
N GLY A 537 -35.67 30.72 22.15
CA GLY A 537 -35.28 29.31 22.16
C GLY A 537 -36.37 28.34 21.66
N SER A 538 -37.45 28.85 21.07
CA SER A 538 -38.60 28.04 20.66
C SER A 538 -38.25 27.10 19.49
N LEU A 539 -38.45 25.79 19.70
CA LEU A 539 -38.19 24.75 18.70
C LEU A 539 -38.97 24.94 17.39
N LYS A 540 -40.10 25.67 17.42
CA LYS A 540 -40.87 25.99 16.21
C LYS A 540 -40.10 26.90 15.24
N TRP A 541 -39.13 27.65 15.74
CA TRP A 541 -38.29 28.57 14.98
C TRP A 541 -36.96 27.95 14.55
N GLU A 542 -36.74 26.65 14.80
CA GLU A 542 -35.57 25.90 14.32
C GLU A 542 -35.69 25.57 12.82
N THR A 543 -35.86 26.61 12.02
CA THR A 543 -36.09 26.55 10.57
C THR A 543 -35.40 27.72 9.89
N LEU A 544 -35.22 27.63 8.58
CA LEU A 544 -34.65 28.73 7.79
C LEU A 544 -35.70 29.82 7.57
N SER A 545 -35.32 31.06 7.85
CA SER A 545 -36.17 32.22 7.57
C SER A 545 -36.18 32.54 6.08
N ARG A 546 -37.35 32.85 5.54
CA ARG A 546 -37.48 33.38 4.17
C ARG A 546 -37.15 34.87 4.09
N ASN A 547 -37.01 35.55 5.23
CA ASN A 547 -36.62 36.95 5.29
C ASN A 547 -35.09 37.06 5.19
N PRO A 548 -34.54 37.73 4.15
CA PRO A 548 -33.10 37.87 3.95
C PRO A 548 -32.36 38.53 5.12
N ASP A 549 -32.96 39.51 5.80
CA ASP A 549 -32.31 40.24 6.88
C ASP A 549 -32.08 39.33 8.10
N ILE A 550 -33.09 38.54 8.45
CA ILE A 550 -33.01 37.55 9.54
C ILE A 550 -31.97 36.47 9.19
N LEU A 551 -31.99 36.03 7.93
CA LEU A 551 -31.11 34.96 7.44
C LEU A 551 -29.64 35.42 7.37
N ASN A 552 -29.38 36.63 6.90
CA ASN A 552 -28.03 37.22 6.87
C ASN A 552 -27.49 37.42 8.30
N ASN A 553 -28.34 37.88 9.23
CA ASN A 553 -27.94 38.02 10.64
C ASN A 553 -27.58 36.66 11.28
N SER A 554 -28.33 35.60 10.96
CA SER A 554 -28.07 34.28 11.52
C SER A 554 -26.79 33.65 10.96
N ILE A 555 -26.49 33.88 9.68
CA ILE A 555 -25.32 33.34 8.98
C ILE A 555 -24.03 34.05 9.35
N ALA A 556 -24.08 35.33 9.74
CA ALA A 556 -22.90 36.07 10.20
C ALA A 556 -22.19 35.41 11.40
N ARG A 557 -22.85 34.46 12.08
CA ARG A 557 -22.29 33.66 13.18
C ARG A 557 -21.71 32.30 12.74
N ALA A 558 -21.82 31.94 11.46
CA ALA A 558 -21.36 30.67 10.90
C ALA A 558 -19.89 30.73 10.41
N ASP A 559 -19.04 31.39 11.19
CA ASP A 559 -17.62 31.58 10.84
C ASP A 559 -16.93 30.23 10.58
N GLY A 560 -16.10 30.20 9.53
CA GLY A 560 -15.42 28.99 9.07
C GLY A 560 -16.26 28.00 8.23
N LEU A 561 -17.56 28.25 8.02
CA LEU A 561 -18.47 27.38 7.22
C LEU A 561 -18.89 28.00 5.88
N TYR A 562 -18.16 29.00 5.39
CA TYR A 562 -18.27 29.60 4.06
C TYR A 562 -16.97 30.37 3.75
N ASN A 563 -16.67 30.62 2.47
CA ASN A 563 -15.52 31.43 2.07
C ASN A 563 -15.81 32.94 2.14
N ALA A 564 -14.78 33.79 2.08
CA ALA A 564 -14.90 35.21 2.38
C ALA A 564 -15.91 35.99 1.50
N ASP A 565 -16.09 35.57 0.25
CA ASP A 565 -17.03 36.15 -0.72
C ASP A 565 -18.38 35.40 -0.77
N CYS A 566 -18.60 34.40 0.08
CA CYS A 566 -19.83 33.59 0.16
C CYS A 566 -20.26 33.05 -1.22
N SER A 567 -19.27 32.63 -2.01
CA SER A 567 -19.44 31.92 -3.28
C SER A 567 -19.33 30.40 -3.13
N LEU A 568 -18.85 29.93 -1.97
CA LEU A 568 -18.73 28.51 -1.64
C LEU A 568 -19.02 28.27 -0.15
N ALA A 569 -19.89 27.30 0.12
CA ALA A 569 -20.19 26.83 1.46
C ALA A 569 -20.04 25.30 1.57
N PRO A 570 -19.18 24.78 2.46
CA PRO A 570 -19.07 23.34 2.67
C PRO A 570 -20.22 22.77 3.52
N VAL A 571 -20.67 21.58 3.16
CA VAL A 571 -21.42 20.67 4.03
C VAL A 571 -20.45 19.59 4.49
N LEU A 572 -20.14 19.58 5.79
CA LEU A 572 -19.24 18.65 6.44
C LEU A 572 -20.05 17.45 6.94
N VAL A 573 -19.81 16.28 6.38
CA VAL A 573 -20.53 15.04 6.70
C VAL A 573 -19.59 14.13 7.47
N PHE A 574 -19.88 13.90 8.74
CA PHE A 574 -19.10 13.03 9.62
C PHE A 574 -19.62 11.60 9.47
N LEU A 575 -18.73 10.66 9.16
CA LEU A 575 -19.07 9.26 8.91
C LEU A 575 -18.65 8.37 10.09
N ASN A 576 -19.36 7.27 10.31
CA ASN A 576 -18.98 6.26 11.30
C ASN A 576 -17.67 5.55 10.94
N ASP A 577 -17.43 5.36 9.65
CA ASP A 577 -16.24 4.77 9.09
C ASP A 577 -16.07 5.21 7.63
N HIS A 578 -14.89 4.91 7.08
CA HIS A 578 -14.56 5.12 5.69
C HIS A 578 -14.62 3.82 4.87
N LYS A 579 -15.40 2.83 5.32
CA LYS A 579 -15.51 1.56 4.59
C LYS A 579 -16.10 1.80 3.20
N ALA A 580 -15.69 0.97 2.25
CA ALA A 580 -16.15 1.04 0.86
C ALA A 580 -17.69 1.14 0.73
N ALA A 581 -18.43 0.36 1.53
CA ALA A 581 -19.89 0.36 1.51
C ALA A 581 -20.48 1.69 2.02
N THR A 582 -19.93 2.26 3.09
CA THR A 582 -20.35 3.54 3.68
C THR A 582 -20.08 4.69 2.72
N LEU A 583 -18.86 4.77 2.18
CA LEU A 583 -18.47 5.79 1.21
C LEU A 583 -19.35 5.73 -0.03
N LYS A 584 -19.61 4.53 -0.56
CA LYS A 584 -20.47 4.35 -1.74
C LYS A 584 -21.91 4.81 -1.48
N ARG A 585 -22.48 4.53 -0.31
CA ARG A 585 -23.83 5.01 0.06
C ARG A 585 -23.85 6.53 0.18
N ALA A 586 -22.93 7.11 0.95
CA ALA A 586 -22.90 8.56 1.18
C ALA A 586 -22.68 9.35 -0.12
N VAL A 587 -21.69 8.96 -0.93
CA VAL A 587 -21.42 9.59 -2.23
C VAL A 587 -22.59 9.39 -3.19
N GLY A 588 -23.23 8.22 -3.19
CA GLY A 588 -24.43 7.96 -4.00
C GLY A 588 -25.58 8.93 -3.68
N VAL A 589 -25.84 9.18 -2.40
CA VAL A 589 -26.87 10.15 -1.98
C VAL A 589 -26.55 11.56 -2.47
N VAL A 590 -25.29 12.00 -2.38
CA VAL A 590 -24.91 13.33 -2.88
C VAL A 590 -24.98 13.38 -4.41
N GLN A 591 -24.58 12.32 -5.12
CA GLN A 591 -24.65 12.24 -6.58
C GLN A 591 -26.10 12.32 -7.08
N GLU A 592 -27.01 11.55 -6.47
CA GLU A 592 -28.43 11.59 -6.78
C GLU A 592 -29.02 12.97 -6.48
N PHE A 593 -28.69 13.55 -5.33
CA PHE A 593 -29.17 14.88 -4.95
C PHE A 593 -28.66 15.97 -5.90
N ALA A 594 -27.38 15.94 -6.26
CA ALA A 594 -26.78 16.89 -7.19
C ALA A 594 -27.41 16.78 -8.59
N ALA A 595 -27.69 15.56 -9.06
CA ALA A 595 -28.38 15.35 -10.34
C ALA A 595 -29.80 15.95 -10.35
N GLU A 596 -30.49 15.95 -9.21
CA GLU A 596 -31.84 16.50 -9.05
C GLU A 596 -31.87 18.03 -8.84
N ASN A 597 -30.86 18.59 -8.17
CA ASN A 597 -30.92 19.95 -7.61
C ASN A 597 -29.90 20.93 -8.20
N ASN A 598 -28.91 20.47 -8.97
CA ASN A 598 -27.98 21.37 -9.66
C ASN A 598 -28.73 22.22 -10.69
N LYS A 599 -28.55 23.54 -10.61
CA LYS A 599 -29.14 24.53 -11.52
C LYS A 599 -28.15 25.67 -11.76
N GLU A 600 -28.44 26.52 -12.74
CA GLU A 600 -27.61 27.70 -12.98
C GLU A 600 -27.52 28.56 -11.71
N GLY A 601 -26.29 28.77 -11.22
CA GLY A 601 -26.03 29.50 -9.98
C GLY A 601 -26.12 28.68 -8.68
N LEU A 602 -26.35 27.37 -8.72
CA LEU A 602 -26.27 26.49 -7.55
C LEU A 602 -25.77 25.11 -7.97
N GLU A 603 -24.55 24.77 -7.55
CA GLU A 603 -23.91 23.49 -7.85
C GLU A 603 -23.47 22.78 -6.57
N PHE A 604 -23.92 21.54 -6.41
CA PHE A 604 -23.40 20.60 -5.43
C PHE A 604 -22.21 19.87 -6.06
N ILE A 605 -21.02 20.29 -5.68
CA ILE A 605 -19.76 19.73 -6.14
C ILE A 605 -19.32 18.64 -5.17
N LEU A 606 -19.11 17.45 -5.74
CA LEU A 606 -18.92 16.23 -4.99
C LEU A 606 -17.53 16.13 -4.34
N ALA A 607 -17.59 15.71 -3.07
CA ALA A 607 -16.58 14.97 -2.33
C ALA A 607 -15.17 15.59 -2.29
N ALA A 608 -14.91 16.36 -1.25
CA ALA A 608 -13.59 16.63 -0.69
C ALA A 608 -13.47 15.98 0.71
N GLY A 609 -12.41 16.31 1.45
CA GLY A 609 -12.11 15.68 2.74
C GLY A 609 -11.50 14.29 2.57
N ASN A 610 -11.02 13.70 3.66
CA ASN A 610 -10.37 12.38 3.62
C ASN A 610 -11.31 11.29 3.09
N ALA A 611 -12.57 11.27 3.53
CA ALA A 611 -13.55 10.30 3.03
C ALA A 611 -13.87 10.49 1.54
N GLY A 612 -13.91 11.75 1.06
CA GLY A 612 -14.11 12.05 -0.36
C GLY A 612 -12.94 11.61 -1.24
N ILE A 613 -11.71 11.81 -0.74
CA ILE A 613 -10.47 11.36 -1.38
C ILE A 613 -10.42 9.83 -1.49
N GLU A 614 -10.81 9.12 -0.43
CA GLU A 614 -10.88 7.66 -0.43
C GLU A 614 -11.98 7.14 -1.35
N ALA A 615 -13.13 7.80 -1.42
CA ALA A 615 -14.19 7.44 -2.36
C ALA A 615 -13.73 7.58 -3.83
N ALA A 616 -13.08 8.70 -4.17
CA ALA A 616 -12.47 8.90 -5.49
C ALA A 616 -11.42 7.81 -5.81
N THR A 617 -10.59 7.48 -4.82
CA THR A 617 -9.56 6.44 -4.96
C THR A 617 -10.19 5.07 -5.23
N ASN A 618 -11.25 4.71 -4.51
CA ASN A 618 -11.98 3.45 -4.71
C ASN A 618 -12.59 3.35 -6.11
N GLU A 619 -13.11 4.45 -6.66
CA GLU A 619 -13.68 4.49 -8.02
C GLU A 619 -12.60 4.27 -9.10
N VAL A 620 -11.44 4.93 -8.97
CA VAL A 620 -10.30 4.73 -9.88
C VAL A 620 -9.79 3.29 -9.81
N ILE A 621 -9.70 2.71 -8.61
CA ILE A 621 -9.24 1.32 -8.43
C ILE A 621 -10.24 0.34 -9.05
N ALA A 622 -11.53 0.49 -8.77
CA ALA A 622 -12.57 -0.41 -9.29
C ALA A 622 -12.57 -0.46 -10.82
N THR A 623 -12.35 0.68 -11.48
CA THR A 623 -12.30 0.77 -12.94
C THR A 623 -10.95 0.34 -13.53
N SER A 624 -9.86 0.42 -12.75
CA SER A 624 -8.51 0.09 -13.20
C SER A 624 -8.14 -1.39 -13.00
N GLU A 625 -8.68 -2.05 -11.96
CA GLU A 625 -8.32 -3.43 -11.59
C GLU A 625 -8.35 -4.40 -12.78
N LEU A 626 -9.50 -4.48 -13.47
CA LEU A 626 -9.67 -5.37 -14.61
C LEU A 626 -8.78 -4.96 -15.79
N LYS A 627 -8.63 -3.65 -16.04
CA LYS A 627 -7.79 -3.14 -17.13
C LYS A 627 -6.34 -3.56 -16.94
N ILE A 628 -5.79 -3.43 -15.73
CA ILE A 628 -4.41 -3.82 -15.39
C ILE A 628 -4.24 -5.32 -15.54
N LEU A 629 -5.13 -6.12 -14.94
CA LEU A 629 -5.04 -7.58 -14.97
C LEU A 629 -5.00 -8.09 -16.41
N VAL A 630 -5.91 -7.60 -17.25
CA VAL A 630 -5.96 -7.94 -18.67
C VAL A 630 -4.70 -7.49 -19.41
N LEU A 631 -4.25 -6.26 -19.18
CA LEU A 631 -3.05 -5.71 -19.84
C LEU A 631 -1.78 -6.51 -19.50
N VAL A 632 -1.57 -6.83 -18.21
CA VAL A 632 -0.45 -7.67 -17.73
C VAL A 632 -0.46 -9.01 -18.46
N TYR A 633 -1.60 -9.72 -18.49
CA TYR A 633 -1.67 -11.03 -19.14
C TYR A 633 -1.50 -10.96 -20.66
N ILE A 634 -2.01 -9.92 -21.33
CA ILE A 634 -1.78 -9.71 -22.77
C ILE A 634 -0.29 -9.53 -23.04
N CYS A 635 0.38 -8.68 -22.27
CA CYS A 635 1.82 -8.44 -22.40
C CYS A 635 2.64 -9.71 -22.15
N VAL A 636 2.35 -10.45 -21.06
CA VAL A 636 3.01 -11.71 -20.74
C VAL A 636 2.75 -12.77 -21.82
N ALA A 637 1.52 -12.87 -22.34
CA ALA A 637 1.15 -13.77 -23.44
C ALA A 637 1.92 -13.47 -24.71
N LEU A 638 1.99 -12.20 -25.09
CA LEU A 638 2.72 -11.74 -26.26
C LEU A 638 4.21 -12.06 -26.13
N MET A 639 4.82 -11.79 -24.98
CA MET A 639 6.23 -12.11 -24.74
C MET A 639 6.52 -13.62 -24.74
N CYS A 640 5.65 -14.43 -24.12
CA CYS A 640 5.76 -15.89 -24.17
C CYS A 640 5.61 -16.41 -25.61
N LEU A 641 4.67 -15.84 -26.39
CA LEU A 641 4.45 -16.21 -27.78
C LEU A 641 5.64 -15.82 -28.67
N ILE A 642 6.22 -14.64 -28.48
CA ILE A 642 7.44 -14.21 -29.20
C ILE A 642 8.61 -15.14 -28.88
N THR A 643 8.75 -15.52 -27.61
CA THR A 643 9.85 -16.35 -27.11
C THR A 643 9.80 -17.78 -27.64
N PHE A 644 8.67 -18.47 -27.42
CA PHE A 644 8.52 -19.89 -27.71
C PHE A 644 7.89 -20.17 -29.07
N ARG A 645 7.29 -19.15 -29.71
CA ARG A 645 6.57 -19.25 -31.01
C ARG A 645 5.57 -20.40 -31.05
N SER A 646 4.95 -20.66 -29.89
CA SER A 646 4.04 -21.78 -29.66
C SER A 646 2.90 -21.31 -28.79
N PHE A 647 1.69 -21.36 -29.34
CA PHE A 647 0.47 -21.05 -28.60
C PHE A 647 0.27 -22.02 -27.43
N GLY A 648 0.60 -23.30 -27.62
CA GLY A 648 0.55 -24.30 -26.55
C GLY A 648 1.52 -24.00 -25.41
N ALA A 649 2.73 -23.53 -25.72
CA ALA A 649 3.72 -23.13 -24.70
C ALA A 649 3.22 -21.96 -23.87
N MET A 650 2.72 -20.92 -24.55
CA MET A 650 2.16 -19.73 -23.93
C MET A 650 1.01 -20.07 -22.98
N LEU A 651 0.06 -20.92 -23.41
CA LEU A 651 -1.04 -21.37 -22.54
C LEU A 651 -0.56 -22.20 -21.34
N CYS A 652 0.44 -23.08 -21.52
CA CYS A 652 0.99 -23.87 -20.42
C CYS A 652 1.63 -23.01 -19.32
N ILE A 653 2.17 -21.84 -19.68
CA ILE A 653 2.78 -20.90 -18.73
C ILE A 653 1.72 -20.00 -18.10
N ILE A 654 0.75 -19.52 -18.88
CA ILE A 654 -0.18 -18.47 -18.42
C ILE A 654 -1.37 -19.00 -17.64
N LEU A 655 -1.94 -20.15 -18.02
CA LEU A 655 -3.11 -20.69 -17.33
C LEU A 655 -2.86 -20.96 -15.83
N PRO A 656 -1.69 -21.51 -15.41
CA PRO A 656 -1.36 -21.58 -13.99
C PRO A 656 -1.27 -20.22 -13.28
N LEU A 657 -0.75 -19.19 -13.96
CA LEU A 657 -0.69 -17.83 -13.39
C LEU A 657 -2.08 -17.23 -13.22
N ILE A 658 -2.97 -17.40 -14.21
CA ILE A 658 -4.38 -16.96 -14.11
C ILE A 658 -5.08 -17.64 -12.93
N LEU A 659 -4.91 -18.96 -12.80
CA LEU A 659 -5.44 -19.70 -11.66
C LEU A 659 -4.93 -19.13 -10.33
N THR A 660 -3.65 -18.79 -10.27
CA THR A 660 -3.03 -18.20 -9.06
C THR A 660 -3.66 -16.85 -8.70
N SER A 661 -3.87 -15.96 -9.67
CA SER A 661 -4.50 -14.67 -9.42
C SER A 661 -5.96 -14.79 -8.97
N ILE A 662 -6.73 -15.71 -9.57
CA ILE A 662 -8.13 -15.97 -9.14
C ILE A 662 -8.14 -16.49 -7.70
N LEU A 663 -7.23 -17.41 -7.36
CA LEU A 663 -7.14 -17.92 -5.99
C LEU A 663 -6.61 -16.86 -5.01
N GLY A 664 -5.73 -15.96 -5.46
CA GLY A 664 -5.25 -14.82 -4.68
C GLY A 664 -6.39 -13.87 -4.33
N ASN A 665 -7.23 -13.52 -5.30
CA ASN A 665 -8.42 -12.70 -5.09
C ASN A 665 -9.45 -13.40 -4.19
N ALA A 666 -9.64 -14.72 -4.34
CA ALA A 666 -10.48 -15.48 -3.43
C ALA A 666 -9.92 -15.51 -2.00
N LEU A 667 -8.59 -15.58 -1.85
CA LEU A 667 -7.93 -15.50 -0.56
C LEU A 667 -8.08 -14.10 0.07
N MET A 668 -7.95 -13.03 -0.72
CA MET A 668 -8.21 -11.66 -0.27
C MET A 668 -9.63 -11.54 0.30
N ALA A 669 -10.62 -12.02 -0.45
CA ALA A 669 -12.00 -12.01 0.00
C ALA A 669 -12.21 -12.85 1.30
N TRP A 670 -11.54 -13.99 1.41
CA TRP A 670 -11.66 -14.86 2.60
C TRP A 670 -11.02 -14.25 3.85
N LEU A 671 -9.93 -13.50 3.69
CA LEU A 671 -9.22 -12.85 4.78
C LEU A 671 -9.78 -11.46 5.14
N GLY A 672 -10.79 -10.97 4.42
CA GLY A 672 -11.31 -9.62 4.61
C GLY A 672 -10.31 -8.54 4.18
N ILE A 673 -9.52 -8.79 3.13
CA ILE A 673 -8.61 -7.82 2.54
C ILE A 673 -9.26 -7.23 1.29
N GLY A 674 -9.49 -5.92 1.29
CA GLY A 674 -10.04 -5.21 0.13
C GLY A 674 -9.02 -4.92 -0.97
N VAL A 675 -9.51 -4.73 -2.20
CA VAL A 675 -8.70 -4.26 -3.33
C VAL A 675 -8.51 -2.75 -3.19
N LYS A 676 -7.29 -2.33 -2.87
CA LYS A 676 -6.94 -0.92 -2.61
C LYS A 676 -5.55 -0.57 -3.17
N VAL A 677 -5.11 0.68 -2.99
CA VAL A 677 -3.82 1.18 -3.52
C VAL A 677 -2.65 0.25 -3.14
N ALA A 678 -2.68 -0.31 -1.93
CA ALA A 678 -1.64 -1.21 -1.44
C ALA A 678 -1.67 -2.62 -2.05
N THR A 679 -2.86 -3.18 -2.25
CA THR A 679 -3.02 -4.60 -2.60
C THR A 679 -3.13 -4.80 -4.10
N LEU A 680 -3.58 -3.79 -4.84
CA LEU A 680 -3.74 -3.86 -6.30
C LEU A 680 -2.43 -4.18 -7.03
N PRO A 681 -1.28 -3.53 -6.74
CA PRO A 681 -0.03 -3.87 -7.40
C PRO A 681 0.43 -5.30 -7.11
N VAL A 682 0.14 -5.85 -5.94
CA VAL A 682 0.63 -7.18 -5.53
C VAL A 682 0.25 -8.27 -6.51
N ILE A 683 -0.96 -8.23 -7.08
CA ILE A 683 -1.39 -9.22 -8.06
C ILE A 683 -0.55 -9.12 -9.33
N ALA A 684 -0.37 -7.91 -9.87
CA ALA A 684 0.46 -7.69 -11.07
C ALA A 684 1.93 -8.06 -10.81
N LEU A 685 2.46 -7.67 -9.64
CA LEU A 685 3.82 -8.00 -9.21
C LEU A 685 4.02 -9.51 -9.06
N GLY A 686 3.05 -10.19 -8.45
CA GLY A 686 3.05 -11.63 -8.29
C GLY A 686 2.95 -12.37 -9.62
N VAL A 687 2.21 -11.85 -10.61
CA VAL A 687 2.18 -12.40 -11.98
C VAL A 687 3.52 -12.25 -12.68
N GLY A 688 4.18 -11.08 -12.56
CA GLY A 688 5.53 -10.86 -13.08
C GLY A 688 6.48 -11.91 -12.52
N ILE A 689 6.74 -11.87 -11.21
CA ILE A 689 7.68 -12.80 -10.55
C ILE A 689 7.29 -14.28 -10.75
N GLY A 690 6.00 -14.57 -10.83
CA GLY A 690 5.48 -15.92 -11.04
C GLY A 690 5.80 -16.50 -12.42
N VAL A 691 5.88 -15.67 -13.46
CA VAL A 691 6.08 -16.13 -14.84
C VAL A 691 7.41 -16.83 -15.03
N ASP A 692 8.43 -16.42 -14.27
CA ASP A 692 9.77 -16.98 -14.29
C ASP A 692 9.76 -18.49 -14.08
N TYR A 693 8.99 -18.96 -13.08
CA TYR A 693 8.91 -20.38 -12.78
C TYR A 693 8.40 -21.17 -13.99
N GLY A 694 7.38 -20.65 -14.68
CA GLY A 694 6.86 -21.25 -15.91
C GLY A 694 7.88 -21.22 -17.06
N ILE A 695 8.54 -20.07 -17.29
CA ILE A 695 9.54 -19.90 -18.36
C ILE A 695 10.72 -20.86 -18.17
N TYR A 696 11.29 -20.94 -16.97
CA TYR A 696 12.42 -21.82 -16.68
C TYR A 696 12.06 -23.30 -16.81
N ILE A 697 10.91 -23.72 -16.26
CA ILE A 697 10.44 -25.11 -16.37
C ILE A 697 10.16 -25.47 -17.83
N TYR A 698 9.43 -24.63 -18.56
CA TYR A 698 9.08 -24.91 -19.95
C TYR A 698 10.31 -24.90 -20.87
N SER A 699 11.19 -23.90 -20.74
CA SER A 699 12.42 -23.82 -21.54
C SER A 699 13.28 -25.07 -21.38
N ARG A 700 13.41 -25.59 -20.15
CA ARG A 700 14.15 -26.82 -19.89
C ARG A 700 13.42 -28.06 -20.43
N LEU A 701 12.11 -28.14 -20.23
CA LEU A 701 11.28 -29.22 -20.77
C LEU A 701 11.37 -29.31 -22.29
N GLU A 702 11.25 -28.17 -22.98
CA GLU A 702 11.37 -28.07 -24.42
C GLU A 702 12.72 -28.59 -24.92
N SER A 703 13.82 -28.28 -24.21
CA SER A 703 15.15 -28.77 -24.58
C SER A 703 15.23 -30.31 -24.58
N PHE A 704 14.60 -30.98 -23.62
CA PHE A 704 14.57 -32.44 -23.54
C PHE A 704 13.58 -33.07 -24.53
N LEU A 705 12.46 -32.42 -24.80
CA LEU A 705 11.50 -32.86 -25.83
C LEU A 705 12.14 -32.82 -27.23
N ARG A 706 12.93 -31.77 -27.53
CA ARG A 706 13.67 -31.68 -28.80
C ARG A 706 14.76 -32.74 -28.93
N ALA A 707 15.33 -33.17 -27.80
CA ALA A 707 16.26 -34.31 -27.72
C ALA A 707 15.59 -35.69 -27.92
N GLY A 708 14.27 -35.73 -28.20
CA GLY A 708 13.53 -36.95 -28.52
C GLY A 708 13.00 -37.71 -27.31
N MET A 709 13.07 -37.14 -26.10
CA MET A 709 12.53 -37.78 -24.91
C MET A 709 10.99 -37.73 -24.89
N THR A 710 10.37 -38.75 -24.29
CA THR A 710 8.92 -38.72 -24.03
C THR A 710 8.60 -37.61 -23.02
N LEU A 711 7.36 -37.10 -23.03
CA LEU A 711 6.98 -35.95 -22.18
C LEU A 711 7.27 -36.18 -20.69
N GLN A 712 6.93 -37.36 -20.17
CA GLN A 712 7.15 -37.68 -18.76
C GLN A 712 8.64 -37.77 -18.42
N GLU A 713 9.44 -38.41 -19.28
CA GLU A 713 10.88 -38.54 -19.05
C GLU A 713 11.59 -37.18 -19.20
N ALA A 714 11.22 -36.39 -20.21
CA ALA A 714 11.68 -35.02 -20.40
C ALA A 714 11.37 -34.18 -19.15
N TYR A 715 10.16 -34.31 -18.60
CA TYR A 715 9.76 -33.59 -17.40
C TYR A 715 10.49 -34.06 -16.14
N TYR A 716 10.74 -35.36 -16.00
CA TYR A 716 11.58 -35.91 -14.93
C TYR A 716 12.99 -35.31 -14.94
N GLN A 717 13.63 -35.21 -16.12
CA GLN A 717 14.95 -34.58 -16.24
C GLN A 717 14.91 -33.06 -16.00
N THR A 718 13.81 -32.39 -16.38
CA THR A 718 13.56 -30.98 -16.02
C THR A 718 13.51 -30.80 -14.50
N LEU A 719 12.79 -31.66 -13.79
CA LEU A 719 12.67 -31.60 -12.33
C LEU A 719 14.01 -31.75 -11.62
N ARG A 720 14.84 -32.70 -12.05
CA ARG A 720 16.17 -32.96 -11.48
C ARG A 720 17.18 -31.84 -11.71
N SER A 721 16.96 -31.03 -12.75
CA SER A 721 17.83 -29.90 -13.08
C SER A 721 17.24 -28.57 -12.61
N THR A 722 16.31 -28.01 -13.38
CA THR A 722 15.72 -26.69 -13.12
C THR A 722 14.63 -26.74 -12.05
N GLY A 723 13.85 -27.83 -11.94
CA GLY A 723 12.75 -27.93 -10.98
C GLY A 723 13.19 -27.84 -9.52
N LYS A 724 14.31 -28.46 -9.14
CA LYS A 724 14.88 -28.30 -7.79
C LYS A 724 15.29 -26.86 -7.47
N ALA A 725 15.78 -26.11 -8.47
CA ALA A 725 16.12 -24.70 -8.30
C ALA A 725 14.86 -23.86 -8.14
N VAL A 726 13.83 -24.10 -8.98
CA VAL A 726 12.52 -23.42 -8.89
C VAL A 726 11.82 -23.68 -7.55
N LEU A 727 11.82 -24.93 -7.07
CA LEU A 727 11.25 -25.28 -5.77
C LEU A 727 11.97 -24.57 -4.63
N PHE A 728 13.30 -24.55 -4.67
CA PHE A 728 14.09 -23.85 -3.66
C PHE A 728 13.84 -22.35 -3.68
N THR A 729 13.81 -21.72 -4.85
CA THR A 729 13.58 -20.28 -4.96
C THR A 729 12.21 -19.89 -4.45
N GLY A 730 11.14 -20.59 -4.85
CA GLY A 730 9.79 -20.25 -4.39
C GLY A 730 9.65 -20.40 -2.87
N LEU A 731 10.20 -21.46 -2.27
CA LEU A 731 10.21 -21.63 -0.81
C LEU A 731 11.08 -20.58 -0.11
N CYS A 732 12.29 -20.32 -0.60
CA CYS A 732 13.20 -19.34 0.00
C CYS A 732 12.58 -17.94 0.02
N LEU A 733 11.97 -17.52 -1.09
CA LEU A 733 11.32 -16.22 -1.20
C LEU A 733 10.06 -16.16 -0.33
N ALA A 734 9.24 -17.22 -0.31
CA ALA A 734 8.07 -17.29 0.56
C ALA A 734 8.44 -17.19 2.05
N ILE A 735 9.46 -17.91 2.50
CA ILE A 735 9.92 -17.86 3.91
C ILE A 735 10.53 -16.48 4.25
N GLY A 736 11.17 -15.81 3.30
CA GLY A 736 11.65 -14.43 3.50
C GLY A 736 10.49 -13.44 3.63
N VAL A 737 9.54 -13.46 2.70
CA VAL A 737 8.45 -12.49 2.60
C VAL A 737 7.39 -12.70 3.69
N VAL A 738 7.13 -13.94 4.12
CA VAL A 738 6.12 -14.23 5.16
C VAL A 738 6.42 -13.54 6.50
N THR A 739 7.69 -13.19 6.75
CA THR A 739 8.09 -12.44 7.95
C THR A 739 7.40 -11.07 8.06
N TRP A 740 6.92 -10.52 6.94
CA TRP A 740 6.21 -9.24 6.91
C TRP A 740 4.85 -9.28 7.57
N ILE A 741 4.26 -10.47 7.76
CA ILE A 741 3.03 -10.66 8.52
C ILE A 741 3.17 -10.13 9.95
N PHE A 742 4.40 -9.95 10.46
CA PHE A 742 4.65 -9.38 11.78
C PHE A 742 4.80 -7.85 11.79
N SER A 743 4.66 -7.16 10.65
CA SER A 743 4.74 -5.70 10.61
C SER A 743 3.57 -5.03 11.33
N ALA A 744 3.85 -3.96 12.08
CA ALA A 744 2.81 -3.10 12.64
C ALA A 744 2.05 -2.31 11.55
N ILE A 745 2.66 -2.16 10.38
CA ILE A 745 2.01 -1.57 9.21
C ILE A 745 1.14 -2.66 8.56
N LYS A 746 -0.18 -2.51 8.65
CA LYS A 746 -1.15 -3.51 8.20
C LYS A 746 -1.02 -3.79 6.72
N PHE A 747 -0.97 -2.77 5.87
CA PHE A 747 -0.92 -2.99 4.43
C PHE A 747 0.35 -3.75 4.01
N GLN A 748 1.48 -3.58 4.71
CA GLN A 748 2.69 -4.37 4.47
C GLN A 748 2.50 -5.83 4.88
N ALA A 749 1.82 -6.09 5.99
CA ALA A 749 1.46 -7.44 6.41
C ALA A 749 0.54 -8.12 5.39
N ASP A 750 -0.48 -7.41 4.89
CA ASP A 750 -1.40 -7.88 3.86
C ASP A 750 -0.65 -8.19 2.55
N MET A 751 0.22 -7.27 2.08
CA MET A 751 1.06 -7.50 0.90
C MET A 751 2.00 -8.69 1.09
N GLY A 752 2.62 -8.83 2.26
CA GLY A 752 3.52 -9.95 2.58
C GLY A 752 2.80 -11.30 2.53
N LEU A 753 1.58 -11.37 3.08
CA LEU A 753 0.74 -12.55 3.01
C LEU A 753 0.33 -12.89 1.57
N MET A 754 -0.11 -11.90 0.80
CA MET A 754 -0.50 -12.07 -0.60
C MET A 754 0.67 -12.50 -1.48
N LEU A 755 1.83 -11.83 -1.38
CA LEU A 755 3.04 -12.21 -2.12
C LEU A 755 3.51 -13.61 -1.74
N THR A 756 3.49 -13.98 -0.46
CA THR A 756 3.85 -15.34 -0.02
C THR A 756 2.96 -16.38 -0.67
N PHE A 757 1.64 -16.16 -0.65
CA PHE A 757 0.69 -17.06 -1.30
C PHE A 757 0.95 -17.16 -2.81
N MET A 758 1.08 -16.03 -3.49
CA MET A 758 1.31 -15.99 -4.93
C MET A 758 2.63 -16.66 -5.33
N LEU A 759 3.72 -16.42 -4.60
CA LEU A 759 5.01 -17.04 -4.88
C LEU A 759 4.95 -18.56 -4.74
N LEU A 760 4.31 -19.07 -3.67
CA LEU A 760 4.13 -20.51 -3.46
C LEU A 760 3.22 -21.13 -4.52
N TRP A 761 2.11 -20.47 -4.84
CA TRP A 761 1.12 -21.03 -5.76
C TRP A 761 1.55 -20.92 -7.22
N ASN A 762 2.28 -19.87 -7.62
CA ASN A 762 2.91 -19.78 -8.93
C ASN A 762 3.98 -20.87 -9.11
N MET A 763 4.83 -21.08 -8.08
CA MET A 763 5.80 -22.18 -8.08
C MET A 763 5.10 -23.54 -8.18
N PHE A 764 4.06 -23.76 -7.37
CA PHE A 764 3.28 -24.99 -7.41
C PHE A 764 2.61 -25.18 -8.77
N GLY A 765 1.97 -24.16 -9.32
CA GLY A 765 1.34 -24.18 -10.64
C GLY A 765 2.32 -24.51 -11.77
N ALA A 766 3.54 -23.99 -11.72
CA ALA A 766 4.60 -24.32 -12.68
C ALA A 766 5.11 -25.78 -12.56
N LEU A 767 5.08 -26.36 -11.35
CA LEU A 767 5.49 -27.75 -11.10
C LEU A 767 4.35 -28.76 -11.22
N TRP A 768 3.10 -28.34 -11.17
CA TRP A 768 1.93 -29.21 -11.16
C TRP A 768 1.09 -29.07 -12.42
N LEU A 769 0.59 -27.87 -12.71
CA LEU A 769 -0.39 -27.66 -13.76
C LEU A 769 0.25 -27.50 -15.14
N LEU A 770 1.40 -26.82 -15.23
CA LEU A 770 2.15 -26.69 -16.48
C LEU A 770 2.45 -28.03 -17.18
N PRO A 771 3.04 -29.05 -16.53
CA PRO A 771 3.30 -30.34 -17.18
C PRO A 771 2.02 -31.10 -17.53
N ALA A 772 0.94 -30.94 -16.75
CA ALA A 772 -0.35 -31.54 -17.04
C ALA A 772 -0.98 -30.93 -18.31
N LEU A 773 -0.93 -29.60 -18.44
CA LEU A 773 -1.38 -28.89 -19.64
C LEU A 773 -0.52 -29.23 -20.86
N ALA A 774 0.79 -29.36 -20.68
CA ALA A 774 1.71 -29.72 -21.76
C ALA A 774 1.35 -31.05 -22.43
N ARG A 775 0.73 -32.00 -21.70
CA ARG A 775 0.26 -33.27 -22.27
C ARG A 775 -0.79 -33.09 -23.36
N PHE A 776 -1.65 -32.08 -23.24
CA PHE A 776 -2.74 -31.83 -24.19
C PHE A 776 -2.35 -30.82 -25.26
N LEU A 777 -1.54 -29.83 -24.88
CA LEU A 777 -1.23 -28.68 -25.72
C LEU A 777 0.07 -28.82 -26.51
N ILE A 778 1.01 -29.67 -26.05
CA ILE A 778 2.29 -29.90 -26.70
C ILE A 778 2.30 -31.28 -27.34
N LYS A 779 2.76 -31.35 -28.59
CA LYS A 779 2.95 -32.60 -29.35
C LYS A 779 4.45 -32.91 -29.42
N PRO A 780 4.99 -33.82 -28.57
CA PRO A 780 6.42 -34.14 -28.52
C PRO A 780 7.00 -34.54 -29.88
N GLU A 781 6.25 -35.32 -30.65
CA GLU A 781 6.63 -35.81 -31.98
C GLU A 781 6.92 -34.69 -32.98
N LYS A 782 6.28 -33.52 -32.83
CA LYS A 782 6.49 -32.37 -33.72
C LYS A 782 7.74 -31.54 -33.37
N LEU A 783 8.30 -31.75 -32.18
CA LEU A 783 9.44 -31.02 -31.63
C LEU A 783 10.75 -31.81 -31.74
N ALA A 784 10.69 -33.15 -31.76
CA ALA A 784 11.87 -34.00 -31.89
C ALA A 784 12.68 -33.68 -33.16
N GLY A 785 13.99 -33.46 -33.01
CA GLY A 785 14.93 -33.28 -34.13
C GLY A 785 14.87 -31.91 -34.85
N LYS A 786 14.03 -30.96 -34.41
CA LYS A 786 14.02 -29.60 -34.98
C LYS A 786 15.02 -28.68 -34.26
N GLN A 787 15.87 -27.98 -35.02
CA GLN A 787 16.59 -26.81 -34.52
C GLN A 787 15.59 -25.74 -34.08
N GLY A 788 15.91 -25.03 -32.99
CA GLY A 788 14.94 -24.18 -32.32
C GLY A 788 14.40 -23.05 -33.18
N GLY A 789 13.08 -22.96 -33.31
CA GLY A 789 12.43 -21.82 -33.96
C GLY A 789 12.38 -20.54 -33.13
N SER A 790 12.81 -20.57 -31.86
CA SER A 790 12.92 -19.37 -31.02
C SER A 790 13.83 -18.37 -31.72
N LEU A 791 13.44 -17.08 -31.75
CA LEU A 791 14.20 -15.98 -32.36
C LEU A 791 15.67 -15.91 -31.92
N PHE A 792 16.02 -16.62 -30.85
CA PHE A 792 17.31 -16.59 -30.20
C PHE A 792 17.90 -17.99 -29.90
N ALA A 793 17.29 -19.08 -30.39
CA ALA A 793 17.89 -20.41 -30.26
C ALA A 793 19.00 -20.60 -31.29
N HIS A 794 20.21 -20.90 -30.81
CA HIS A 794 21.29 -21.47 -31.61
C HIS A 794 21.34 -22.99 -31.42
#